data_AF-A0A1H3M2M2-F1
#
_entry.id   AF-A0A1H3M2M2-F1
#
_cell.length_a   1.000
_cell.length_b   1.000
_cell.length_c   1.000
_cell.angle_alpha   90.00
_cell.angle_beta   90.00
_cell.angle_gamma   90.00
#
_symmetry.space_group_name_H-M   'P 1'
#
loop_
_entity.id
_entity.type
_entity.pdbx_description
1 polymer ?
#
loop_
_entity_poly.entity_id
_entity_poly.type
_entity_poly.pdbx_seq_one_letter_code
_entity_poly.pdbx_strand_id
1 'polypeptide(L)'
;MSKESFVRGAALAALLATLCGAAAAGVSTQADAPVCAEAAARVLPEPAQCLREYELNPGAANPSLLAALYERNRTLVETHRYAEASRAMDCAEAVAGADPGPTTAQELARRRGVIEFRRECPLQALHWFKRALAAAERSEDRLAQGKNWNNLGAALLRLGDVRGALQAQTASLALLRKIPGGESARPLNNLAEIYRDQGDLAAAVRYYRQARDVHLAAGNRIEAAHTMESWGAALLDSGDAAGGEALLLQARAQMVEDGNRKYQQRTDAELARAALLRGDVAAASRWVDSGLAAVVAAEGETAPAPLQLQAARVARLRGLPGVARERASAALRALAAHDSDRPALLAELAAAHEALGEWPQAMAALRESERAAQALREARYDRETRWLQVRFETAERDRTIAALASGNQVRTLALWLTVVSALAALLGLTVFFLRRQQRARVAEAARRARLDEEIDYYRRAAAELGVDRARLQAALDSREDAVLVLDGAGQVLAGNRAASELLRPGAATAPVGRGFGELLGADDARGFAQALERLEESSAPQRLAFALGGERLQGQLSESGQGEGSLVLGLQRAAAAVAEPAADLVHDGAGPAEPLALDVEPAASGDEALRQSFRRALVELMLAVVEAWERSTGQGRLELAEKSRIWRVTVDDGRLRARAMERYLSLSKLPRQPRWRDVLRSGYYVLAECALEETVRGELQRHVDAVLAYTRRNALV
;
A
#
# COMPACT_ATOMS: atom_id res chain seq x y z
N MET A 1 19.54 -43.88 -28.63
CA MET A 1 18.43 -43.85 -29.62
C MET A 1 17.63 -42.58 -29.40
N SER A 2 17.15 -41.84 -30.41
CA SER A 2 17.75 -41.47 -31.70
C SER A 2 17.30 -40.02 -31.99
N LYS A 3 18.05 -39.21 -32.75
CA LYS A 3 17.60 -37.84 -33.12
C LYS A 3 16.34 -37.83 -34.00
N GLU A 4 15.97 -38.97 -34.57
CA GLU A 4 14.83 -39.12 -35.49
C GLU A 4 13.45 -39.00 -34.83
N SER A 5 13.32 -39.24 -33.52
CA SER A 5 12.03 -39.16 -32.82
C SER A 5 11.46 -37.74 -32.81
N PHE A 6 12.34 -36.74 -32.70
CA PHE A 6 11.96 -35.33 -32.68
C PHE A 6 11.46 -34.83 -34.05
N VAL A 7 12.04 -35.36 -35.14
CA VAL A 7 11.67 -34.98 -36.52
C VAL A 7 10.28 -35.51 -36.90
N ARG A 8 9.92 -36.73 -36.47
CA ARG A 8 8.61 -37.33 -36.77
C ARG A 8 7.44 -36.64 -36.06
N GLY A 9 7.67 -36.02 -34.90
CA GLY A 9 6.67 -35.19 -34.22
C GLY A 9 6.31 -33.92 -34.99
N ALA A 10 7.32 -33.23 -35.55
CA ALA A 10 7.11 -32.00 -36.32
C ALA A 10 6.39 -32.25 -37.65
N ALA A 11 6.68 -33.36 -38.33
CA ALA A 11 6.07 -33.70 -39.61
C ALA A 11 4.54 -33.92 -39.53
N LEU A 12 4.05 -34.50 -38.42
CA LEU A 12 2.62 -34.78 -38.25
C LEU A 12 1.80 -33.49 -38.02
N ALA A 13 2.37 -32.49 -37.36
CA ALA A 13 1.75 -31.20 -37.15
C ALA A 13 1.59 -30.40 -38.46
N ALA A 14 2.57 -30.46 -39.35
CA ALA A 14 2.53 -29.78 -40.65
C ALA A 14 1.46 -30.36 -41.61
N LEU A 15 1.24 -31.68 -41.55
CA LEU A 15 0.24 -32.37 -42.37
C LEU A 15 -1.20 -32.12 -41.92
N LEU A 16 -1.44 -31.91 -40.62
CA LEU A 16 -2.76 -31.48 -40.13
C LEU A 16 -3.05 -30.01 -40.47
N ALA A 17 -2.04 -29.13 -40.47
CA ALA A 17 -2.20 -27.71 -40.81
C ALA A 17 -2.55 -27.46 -42.30
N THR A 18 -2.28 -28.43 -43.19
CA THR A 18 -2.46 -28.29 -44.64
C THR A 18 -3.77 -28.89 -45.18
N LEU A 19 -4.56 -29.56 -44.34
CA LEU A 19 -5.83 -30.20 -44.72
C LEU A 19 -7.10 -29.39 -44.42
N CYS A 20 -7.00 -28.21 -43.79
CA CYS A 20 -8.12 -27.27 -43.61
C CYS A 20 -8.07 -26.06 -44.56
N GLY A 21 -7.31 -26.16 -45.66
CA GLY A 21 -6.87 -25.01 -46.47
C GLY A 21 -7.61 -24.74 -47.80
N ALA A 22 -8.66 -25.49 -48.18
CA ALA A 22 -9.36 -25.25 -49.45
C ALA A 22 -10.77 -25.89 -49.56
N ALA A 23 -11.85 -25.15 -49.21
CA ALA A 23 -13.23 -25.41 -49.72
C ALA A 23 -14.26 -24.34 -49.26
N ALA A 24 -14.12 -23.06 -49.62
CA ALA A 24 -15.17 -22.05 -49.38
C ALA A 24 -15.12 -20.83 -50.32
N ALA A 25 -15.02 -21.04 -51.64
CA ALA A 25 -15.29 -19.98 -52.63
C ALA A 25 -16.81 -19.74 -52.78
N GLY A 26 -17.50 -19.54 -51.67
CA GLY A 26 -18.92 -19.18 -51.61
C GLY A 26 -19.10 -17.66 -51.72
N VAL A 27 -20.20 -17.22 -52.33
CA VAL A 27 -20.55 -15.80 -52.41
C VAL A 27 -20.67 -15.24 -51.00
N SER A 28 -19.82 -14.27 -50.64
CA SER A 28 -19.87 -13.61 -49.34
C SER A 28 -21.08 -12.68 -49.28
N THR A 29 -22.21 -13.21 -48.85
CA THR A 29 -23.29 -12.41 -48.28
C THR A 29 -22.77 -11.77 -46.98
N GLN A 30 -22.93 -10.45 -46.86
CA GLN A 30 -22.61 -9.72 -45.62
C GLN A 30 -23.67 -10.04 -44.56
N ALA A 31 -23.55 -11.20 -43.92
CA ALA A 31 -24.36 -11.62 -42.79
C ALA A 31 -23.54 -11.52 -41.49
N ASP A 32 -23.96 -10.61 -40.62
CA ASP A 32 -23.71 -10.59 -39.17
C ASP A 32 -22.27 -10.81 -38.70
N ALA A 33 -21.39 -9.87 -39.06
CA ALA A 33 -20.25 -9.56 -38.18
C ALA A 33 -20.79 -9.13 -36.79
N PRO A 34 -20.31 -9.69 -35.67
CA PRO A 34 -20.92 -9.44 -34.36
C PRO A 34 -20.89 -7.97 -33.99
N VAL A 35 -22.07 -7.40 -33.69
CA VAL A 35 -22.31 -5.96 -33.47
C VAL A 35 -21.30 -5.32 -32.50
N CYS A 36 -20.89 -6.08 -31.49
CA CYS A 36 -19.96 -5.70 -30.43
C CYS A 36 -18.67 -6.53 -30.43
N ALA A 37 -18.13 -6.86 -31.61
CA ALA A 37 -16.82 -7.47 -31.75
C ALA A 37 -15.76 -6.76 -30.89
N GLU A 38 -14.85 -7.53 -30.29
CA GLU A 38 -13.73 -6.93 -29.55
C GLU A 38 -12.84 -6.12 -30.50
N ALA A 39 -12.38 -4.96 -30.04
CA ALA A 39 -11.50 -4.11 -30.80
C ALA A 39 -10.11 -4.78 -30.93
N ALA A 40 -9.86 -5.41 -32.07
CA ALA A 40 -8.52 -5.82 -32.49
C ALA A 40 -7.54 -4.64 -32.37
N ALA A 41 -6.24 -4.92 -32.20
CA ALA A 41 -5.21 -3.92 -31.96
C ALA A 41 -5.24 -2.78 -33.00
N ARG A 42 -5.85 -1.65 -32.61
CA ARG A 42 -6.24 -0.61 -33.55
C ARG A 42 -5.05 0.26 -33.93
N VAL A 43 -4.55 0.03 -35.14
CA VAL A 43 -3.67 0.97 -35.85
C VAL A 43 -4.45 2.26 -36.11
N LEU A 44 -3.89 3.40 -35.72
CA LEU A 44 -4.49 4.70 -36.02
C LEU A 44 -4.10 5.16 -37.44
N PRO A 45 -4.99 5.86 -38.16
CA PRO A 45 -4.67 6.45 -39.46
C PRO A 45 -3.64 7.57 -39.33
N GLU A 46 -2.87 7.82 -40.39
CA GLU A 46 -1.96 8.96 -40.47
C GLU A 46 -2.74 10.30 -40.36
N PRO A 47 -2.31 11.27 -39.53
CA PRO A 47 -3.02 12.54 -39.37
C PRO A 47 -3.21 13.27 -40.71
N ALA A 48 -2.21 13.22 -41.60
CA ALA A 48 -2.29 13.82 -42.93
C ALA A 48 -3.32 13.13 -43.85
N GLN A 49 -3.65 11.86 -43.63
CA GLN A 49 -4.76 11.18 -44.32
C GLN A 49 -6.11 11.68 -43.81
N CYS A 50 -6.28 11.76 -42.48
CA CYS A 50 -7.50 12.26 -41.85
C CYS A 50 -7.85 13.69 -42.26
N LEU A 51 -6.85 14.57 -42.35
CA LEU A 51 -7.05 15.94 -42.82
C LEU A 51 -7.60 16.00 -44.26
N ARG A 52 -7.21 15.05 -45.13
CA ARG A 52 -7.79 14.93 -46.48
C ARG A 52 -9.17 14.27 -46.47
N GLU A 53 -9.39 13.23 -45.67
CA GLU A 53 -10.67 12.51 -45.57
C GLU A 53 -11.82 13.40 -45.09
N TYR A 54 -11.53 14.39 -44.23
CA TYR A 54 -12.51 15.32 -43.66
C TYR A 54 -12.38 16.76 -44.17
N GLU A 55 -11.63 16.97 -45.27
CA GLU A 55 -11.44 18.28 -45.94
C GLU A 55 -10.94 19.42 -45.01
N LEU A 56 -10.12 19.07 -44.01
CA LEU A 56 -9.63 19.98 -42.98
C LEU A 56 -8.28 20.61 -43.36
N ASN A 57 -8.18 21.93 -43.19
CA ASN A 57 -6.95 22.69 -43.46
C ASN A 57 -5.79 22.23 -42.55
N PRO A 58 -4.68 21.68 -43.10
CA PRO A 58 -3.52 21.23 -42.29
C PRO A 58 -2.79 22.34 -41.52
N GLY A 59 -3.00 23.61 -41.88
CA GLY A 59 -2.46 24.76 -41.14
C GLY A 59 -3.34 25.25 -39.98
N ALA A 60 -4.49 24.61 -39.71
CA ALA A 60 -5.36 24.97 -38.59
C ALA A 60 -4.84 24.37 -37.26
N ALA A 61 -5.04 25.10 -36.16
CA ALA A 61 -4.64 24.64 -34.84
C ALA A 61 -5.44 23.40 -34.38
N ASN A 62 -4.77 22.47 -33.68
CA ASN A 62 -5.36 21.19 -33.24
C ASN A 62 -6.72 21.31 -32.53
N PRO A 63 -7.00 22.31 -31.66
CA PRO A 63 -8.34 22.46 -31.05
C PRO A 63 -9.46 22.65 -32.09
N SER A 64 -9.20 23.39 -33.17
CA SER A 64 -10.17 23.62 -34.25
C SER A 64 -10.37 22.37 -35.11
N LEU A 65 -9.29 21.63 -35.38
CA LEU A 65 -9.34 20.34 -36.09
C LEU A 65 -10.13 19.29 -35.30
N LEU A 66 -9.88 19.21 -33.99
CA LEU A 66 -10.62 18.33 -33.08
C LEU A 66 -12.09 18.73 -32.98
N ALA A 67 -12.42 20.03 -32.88
CA ALA A 67 -13.79 20.51 -32.88
C ALA A 67 -14.56 20.10 -34.16
N ALA A 68 -13.93 20.20 -35.34
CA ALA A 68 -14.54 19.76 -36.60
C ALA A 68 -14.78 18.24 -36.64
N LEU A 69 -13.81 17.42 -36.20
CA LEU A 69 -13.96 15.96 -36.11
C LEU A 69 -14.99 15.54 -35.05
N TYR A 70 -15.08 16.27 -33.94
CA TYR A 70 -16.10 16.09 -32.89
C TYR A 70 -17.50 16.41 -33.40
N GLU A 71 -17.67 17.47 -34.19
CA GLU A 71 -18.95 17.82 -34.78
C GLU A 71 -19.36 16.83 -35.88
N ARG A 72 -18.42 16.42 -36.75
CA ARG A 72 -18.66 15.36 -37.73
C ARG A 72 -19.06 14.03 -37.06
N ASN A 73 -18.40 13.68 -35.95
CA ASN A 73 -18.77 12.54 -35.12
C ASN A 73 -20.19 12.66 -34.54
N ARG A 74 -20.59 13.84 -34.07
CA ARG A 74 -21.95 14.10 -33.56
C ARG A 74 -23.00 13.77 -34.62
N THR A 75 -22.87 14.35 -35.81
CA THR A 75 -23.78 14.13 -36.94
C THR A 75 -23.80 12.67 -37.41
N LEU A 76 -22.66 11.98 -37.42
CA LEU A 76 -22.58 10.56 -37.77
C LEU A 76 -23.22 9.65 -36.72
N VAL A 77 -23.15 9.99 -35.42
CA VAL A 77 -23.89 9.25 -34.36
C VAL A 77 -25.40 9.50 -34.46
N GLU A 78 -25.83 10.73 -34.73
CA GLU A 78 -27.25 11.09 -34.87
C GLU A 78 -27.92 10.50 -36.13
N THR A 79 -27.13 10.23 -37.17
CA THR A 79 -27.56 9.52 -38.39
C THR A 79 -27.28 8.01 -38.34
N HIS A 80 -26.96 7.47 -37.16
CA HIS A 80 -26.70 6.04 -36.90
C HIS A 80 -25.52 5.41 -37.70
N ARG A 81 -24.67 6.24 -38.31
CA ARG A 81 -23.48 5.85 -39.11
C ARG A 81 -22.27 5.53 -38.21
N TYR A 82 -22.45 4.61 -37.27
CA TYR A 82 -21.53 4.38 -36.16
C TYR A 82 -20.11 3.96 -36.58
N ALA A 83 -19.95 3.20 -37.67
CA ALA A 83 -18.64 2.80 -38.18
C ALA A 83 -17.81 4.02 -38.63
N GLU A 84 -18.43 4.98 -39.32
CA GLU A 84 -17.80 6.23 -39.72
C GLU A 84 -17.61 7.17 -38.52
N ALA A 85 -18.55 7.18 -37.58
CA ALA A 85 -18.40 7.91 -36.32
C ALA A 85 -17.17 7.43 -35.52
N SER A 86 -16.82 6.14 -35.59
CA SER A 86 -15.56 5.61 -35.03
C SER A 86 -14.35 6.11 -35.81
N ARG A 87 -14.34 6.02 -37.15
CA ARG A 87 -13.23 6.53 -37.98
C ARG A 87 -12.94 8.00 -37.69
N ALA A 88 -13.97 8.84 -37.55
CA ALA A 88 -13.82 10.24 -37.16
C ALA A 88 -13.15 10.42 -35.77
N MET A 89 -13.39 9.51 -34.81
CA MET A 89 -12.73 9.52 -33.50
C MET A 89 -11.33 8.91 -33.51
N ASP A 90 -11.07 7.97 -34.40
CA ASP A 90 -9.74 7.39 -34.62
C ASP A 90 -8.82 8.41 -35.32
N CYS A 91 -9.37 9.18 -36.26
CA CYS A 91 -8.74 10.38 -36.81
C CYS A 91 -8.56 11.50 -35.77
N ALA A 92 -9.52 11.71 -34.87
CA ALA A 92 -9.36 12.71 -33.81
C ALA A 92 -8.29 12.30 -32.77
N GLU A 93 -8.12 11.00 -32.49
CA GLU A 93 -7.01 10.52 -31.65
C GLU A 93 -5.67 10.68 -32.37
N ALA A 94 -5.59 10.40 -33.68
CA ALA A 94 -4.39 10.65 -34.48
C ALA A 94 -3.99 12.14 -34.51
N VAL A 95 -4.94 13.06 -34.70
CA VAL A 95 -4.72 14.52 -34.68
C VAL A 95 -4.39 15.04 -33.27
N ALA A 96 -4.88 14.39 -32.21
CA ALA A 96 -4.55 14.75 -30.83
C ALA A 96 -3.15 14.28 -30.39
N GLY A 97 -2.57 13.29 -31.07
CA GLY A 97 -1.23 12.76 -30.79
C GLY A 97 -1.18 11.70 -29.69
N ALA A 98 0.03 11.25 -29.36
CA ALA A 98 0.24 10.10 -28.46
C ALA A 98 -0.01 10.38 -26.97
N ASP A 99 0.19 11.63 -26.50
CA ASP A 99 -0.13 12.06 -25.14
C ASP A 99 -1.04 13.29 -25.16
N PRO A 100 -2.35 13.11 -25.44
CA PRO A 100 -3.31 14.20 -25.45
C PRO A 100 -3.63 14.63 -24.01
N GLY A 101 -3.54 15.94 -23.74
CA GLY A 101 -3.86 16.52 -22.43
C GLY A 101 -5.22 16.06 -21.88
N PRO A 102 -5.41 16.01 -20.55
CA PRO A 102 -6.46 15.21 -19.92
C PRO A 102 -7.88 15.55 -20.38
N THR A 103 -8.18 16.81 -20.67
CA THR A 103 -9.47 17.25 -21.25
C THR A 103 -9.73 16.65 -22.64
N THR A 104 -8.72 16.62 -23.51
CA THR A 104 -8.80 16.02 -24.85
C THR A 104 -8.93 14.49 -24.77
N ALA A 105 -8.14 13.86 -23.89
CA ALA A 105 -8.24 12.42 -23.62
C ALA A 105 -9.63 12.04 -23.07
N GLN A 106 -10.19 12.87 -22.19
CA GLN A 106 -11.54 12.72 -21.64
C GLN A 106 -12.60 12.77 -22.74
N GLU A 107 -12.56 13.75 -23.63
CA GLU A 107 -13.60 13.96 -24.63
C GLU A 107 -13.54 12.90 -25.76
N LEU A 108 -12.34 12.52 -26.20
CA LEU A 108 -12.13 11.37 -27.09
C LEU A 108 -12.72 10.07 -26.51
N ALA A 109 -12.38 9.76 -25.25
CA ALA A 109 -12.89 8.58 -24.58
C ALA A 109 -14.42 8.63 -24.38
N ARG A 110 -14.97 9.79 -23.99
CA ARG A 110 -16.42 9.96 -23.81
C ARG A 110 -17.17 9.76 -25.12
N ARG A 111 -16.68 10.32 -26.24
CA ARG A 111 -17.32 10.19 -27.55
C ARG A 111 -17.32 8.75 -28.05
N ARG A 112 -16.22 8.02 -27.88
CA ARG A 112 -16.20 6.56 -28.16
C ARG A 112 -17.17 5.79 -27.27
N GLY A 113 -17.27 6.15 -25.99
CA GLY A 113 -18.30 5.58 -25.10
C GLY A 113 -19.72 5.83 -25.60
N VAL A 114 -20.01 7.02 -26.15
CA VAL A 114 -21.31 7.33 -26.77
C VAL A 114 -21.55 6.50 -28.04
N ILE A 115 -20.55 6.31 -28.92
CA ILE A 115 -20.67 5.43 -30.09
C ILE A 115 -21.04 4.01 -29.66
N GLU A 116 -20.26 3.42 -28.75
CA GLU A 116 -20.50 2.03 -28.31
C GLU A 116 -21.79 1.88 -27.49
N PHE A 117 -22.23 2.91 -26.78
CA PHE A 117 -23.55 2.93 -26.15
C PHE A 117 -24.68 2.91 -27.19
N ARG A 118 -24.55 3.69 -28.27
CA ARG A 118 -25.53 3.77 -29.37
C ARG A 118 -25.52 2.55 -30.30
N ARG A 119 -24.44 1.76 -30.29
CA ARG A 119 -24.34 0.43 -30.92
C ARG A 119 -24.93 -0.72 -30.08
N GLU A 120 -25.53 -0.43 -28.93
CA GLU A 120 -25.96 -1.43 -27.94
C GLU A 120 -24.81 -2.34 -27.45
N CYS A 121 -23.61 -1.77 -27.32
CA CYS A 121 -22.40 -2.42 -26.79
C CYS A 121 -22.02 -1.89 -25.39
N PRO A 122 -22.90 -2.03 -24.36
CA PRO A 122 -22.75 -1.32 -23.09
C PRO A 122 -21.51 -1.69 -22.28
N LEU A 123 -20.93 -2.89 -22.44
CA LEU A 123 -19.64 -3.24 -21.83
C LEU A 123 -18.48 -2.40 -22.40
N GLN A 124 -18.44 -2.21 -23.73
CA GLN A 124 -17.45 -1.36 -24.39
C GLN A 124 -17.67 0.12 -24.05
N ALA A 125 -18.95 0.55 -24.00
CA ALA A 125 -19.32 1.89 -23.54
C ALA A 125 -18.84 2.15 -22.11
N LEU A 126 -19.06 1.21 -21.18
CA LEU A 126 -18.63 1.30 -19.79
C LEU A 126 -17.10 1.42 -19.66
N HIS A 127 -16.33 0.68 -20.45
CA HIS A 127 -14.86 0.81 -20.51
C HIS A 127 -14.43 2.22 -20.94
N TRP A 128 -15.01 2.73 -22.03
CA TRP A 128 -14.70 4.07 -22.53
C TRP A 128 -15.13 5.19 -21.57
N PHE A 129 -16.31 5.10 -20.96
CA PHE A 129 -16.76 6.06 -19.94
C PHE A 129 -15.92 6.02 -18.65
N LYS A 130 -15.41 4.84 -18.23
CA LYS A 130 -14.43 4.73 -17.12
C LYS A 130 -13.12 5.44 -17.47
N ARG A 131 -12.60 5.27 -18.69
CA ARG A 131 -11.41 5.98 -19.18
C ARG A 131 -11.62 7.49 -19.24
N ALA A 132 -12.81 7.94 -19.66
CA ALA A 132 -13.18 9.35 -19.68
C ALA A 132 -13.27 9.94 -18.27
N LEU A 133 -13.88 9.23 -17.31
CA LEU A 133 -13.92 9.65 -15.91
C LEU A 133 -12.51 9.77 -15.32
N ALA A 134 -11.65 8.76 -15.48
CA ALA A 134 -10.26 8.79 -14.99
C ALA A 134 -9.37 9.86 -15.68
N ALA A 135 -9.81 10.45 -16.80
CA ALA A 135 -9.20 11.63 -17.38
C ALA A 135 -9.76 12.93 -16.77
N ALA A 136 -11.09 13.00 -16.54
CA ALA A 136 -11.76 14.11 -15.87
C ALA A 136 -11.37 14.27 -14.39
N GLU A 137 -11.03 13.17 -13.72
CA GLU A 137 -10.50 13.17 -12.34
C GLU A 137 -9.09 13.77 -12.30
N ARG A 138 -8.23 13.46 -13.29
CA ARG A 138 -6.87 14.05 -13.42
C ARG A 138 -6.85 15.53 -13.81
N SER A 139 -7.93 16.06 -14.39
CA SER A 139 -8.08 17.49 -14.67
C SER A 139 -8.92 18.25 -13.63
N GLU A 140 -9.37 17.57 -12.56
CA GLU A 140 -10.31 18.09 -11.54
C GLU A 140 -11.63 18.68 -12.09
N ASP A 141 -11.96 18.43 -13.36
CA ASP A 141 -13.13 18.99 -14.03
C ASP A 141 -14.41 18.30 -13.56
N ARG A 142 -15.10 18.94 -12.62
CA ARG A 142 -16.38 18.46 -12.04
C ARG A 142 -17.51 18.35 -13.07
N LEU A 143 -17.50 19.15 -14.14
CA LEU A 143 -18.50 19.07 -15.20
C LEU A 143 -18.25 17.83 -16.07
N ALA A 144 -16.99 17.60 -16.46
CA ALA A 144 -16.58 16.39 -17.16
C ALA A 144 -16.79 15.12 -16.29
N GLN A 145 -16.44 15.16 -15.00
CA GLN A 145 -16.68 14.06 -14.07
C GLN A 145 -18.18 13.75 -13.98
N GLY A 146 -19.03 14.75 -13.74
CA GLY A 146 -20.48 14.58 -13.66
C GLY A 146 -21.09 14.03 -14.96
N LYS A 147 -20.69 14.57 -16.11
CA LYS A 147 -21.10 14.07 -17.43
C LYS A 147 -20.69 12.62 -17.66
N ASN A 148 -19.49 12.20 -17.22
CA ASN A 148 -19.06 10.81 -17.35
C ASN A 148 -19.74 9.88 -16.34
N TRP A 149 -20.02 10.33 -15.11
CA TRP A 149 -20.87 9.59 -14.15
C TRP A 149 -22.30 9.37 -14.67
N ASN A 150 -22.90 10.37 -15.32
CA ASN A 150 -24.21 10.23 -15.99
C ASN A 150 -24.20 9.10 -17.03
N ASN A 151 -23.13 9.04 -17.83
CA ASN A 151 -22.99 8.08 -18.93
C ASN A 151 -22.67 6.67 -18.41
N LEU A 152 -21.85 6.56 -17.35
CA LEU A 152 -21.65 5.32 -16.59
C LEU A 152 -22.98 4.79 -16.04
N GLY A 153 -23.82 5.66 -15.48
CA GLY A 153 -25.14 5.26 -14.96
C GLY A 153 -26.07 4.71 -16.05
N ALA A 154 -26.08 5.33 -17.24
CA ALA A 154 -26.83 4.82 -18.39
C ALA A 154 -26.29 3.47 -18.90
N ALA A 155 -24.96 3.31 -18.98
CA ALA A 155 -24.34 2.05 -19.38
C ALA A 155 -24.60 0.92 -18.38
N LEU A 156 -24.52 1.20 -17.07
CA LEU A 156 -24.84 0.24 -16.00
C LEU A 156 -26.30 -0.19 -16.02
N LEU A 157 -27.24 0.72 -16.31
CA LEU A 157 -28.66 0.39 -16.47
C LEU A 157 -28.89 -0.56 -17.67
N ARG A 158 -28.20 -0.34 -18.79
CA ARG A 158 -28.24 -1.25 -19.97
C ARG A 158 -27.57 -2.62 -19.73
N LEU A 159 -26.83 -2.77 -18.63
CA LEU A 159 -26.29 -4.03 -18.11
C LEU A 159 -27.13 -4.61 -16.94
N GLY A 160 -28.31 -4.03 -16.66
CA GLY A 160 -29.21 -4.43 -15.56
C GLY A 160 -28.66 -4.13 -14.15
N ASP A 161 -27.52 -3.45 -14.02
CA ASP A 161 -26.94 -3.08 -12.73
C ASP A 161 -27.62 -1.83 -12.17
N VAL A 162 -28.90 -1.96 -11.82
CA VAL A 162 -29.73 -0.88 -11.30
C VAL A 162 -29.10 -0.21 -10.07
N ARG A 163 -28.41 -0.99 -9.21
CA ARG A 163 -27.70 -0.47 -8.05
C ARG A 163 -26.50 0.39 -8.44
N GLY A 164 -25.67 -0.07 -9.38
CA GLY A 164 -24.57 0.71 -9.94
C GLY A 164 -25.07 1.95 -10.68
N ALA A 165 -26.17 1.84 -11.42
CA ALA A 165 -26.81 2.94 -12.13
C ALA A 165 -27.29 4.03 -11.15
N LEU A 166 -28.04 3.67 -10.10
CA LEU A 166 -28.47 4.61 -9.06
C LEU A 166 -27.28 5.31 -8.38
N GLN A 167 -26.21 4.58 -8.06
CA GLN A 167 -24.99 5.16 -7.49
C GLN A 167 -24.33 6.16 -8.44
N ALA A 168 -24.18 5.81 -9.72
CA ALA A 168 -23.56 6.65 -10.74
C ALA A 168 -24.39 7.90 -11.06
N GLN A 169 -25.72 7.78 -11.19
CA GLN A 169 -26.59 8.96 -11.39
C GLN A 169 -26.63 9.85 -10.14
N THR A 170 -26.56 9.29 -8.93
CA THR A 170 -26.47 10.07 -7.69
C THR A 170 -25.14 10.83 -7.60
N ALA A 171 -24.02 10.20 -7.96
CA ALA A 171 -22.70 10.86 -8.04
C ALA A 171 -22.68 11.98 -9.09
N SER A 172 -23.24 11.72 -10.27
CA SER A 172 -23.45 12.73 -11.31
C SER A 172 -24.26 13.92 -10.80
N LEU A 173 -25.42 13.67 -10.19
CA LEU A 173 -26.28 14.72 -9.63
C LEU A 173 -25.56 15.52 -8.54
N ALA A 174 -24.81 14.88 -7.65
CA ALA A 174 -24.05 15.56 -6.60
C ALA A 174 -22.99 16.53 -7.16
N LEU A 175 -22.34 16.19 -8.27
CA LEU A 175 -21.39 17.06 -8.97
C LEU A 175 -22.10 18.18 -9.76
N LEU A 176 -23.12 17.84 -10.55
CA LEU A 176 -23.75 18.75 -11.51
C LEU A 176 -24.78 19.70 -10.86
N ARG A 177 -25.33 19.43 -9.67
CA ARG A 177 -26.37 20.26 -9.03
C ARG A 177 -25.90 21.68 -8.64
N LYS A 178 -24.59 21.92 -8.59
CA LYS A 178 -24.00 23.25 -8.34
C LYS A 178 -23.46 23.93 -9.61
N ILE A 179 -23.66 23.33 -10.79
CA ILE A 179 -23.17 23.86 -12.07
C ILE A 179 -24.33 24.55 -12.81
N PRO A 180 -24.16 25.79 -13.30
CA PRO A 180 -25.20 26.50 -14.08
C PRO A 180 -25.45 25.84 -15.44
N GLY A 181 -26.49 26.28 -16.16
CA GLY A 181 -26.85 25.73 -17.48
C GLY A 181 -27.68 24.44 -17.46
N GLY A 182 -28.18 24.03 -16.29
CA GLY A 182 -29.15 22.94 -16.17
C GLY A 182 -28.57 21.52 -16.31
N GLU A 183 -27.24 21.36 -16.24
CA GLU A 183 -26.55 20.08 -16.46
C GLU A 183 -27.03 18.94 -15.54
N SER A 184 -27.54 19.26 -14.35
CA SER A 184 -28.13 18.30 -13.40
C SER A 184 -29.48 17.72 -13.82
N ALA A 185 -30.16 18.26 -14.85
CA ALA A 185 -31.43 17.72 -15.30
C ALA A 185 -31.31 16.34 -15.96
N ARG A 186 -30.20 16.03 -16.66
CA ARG A 186 -30.00 14.71 -17.29
C ARG A 186 -29.91 13.56 -16.28
N PRO A 187 -29.10 13.62 -15.20
CA PRO A 187 -29.14 12.57 -14.18
C PRO A 187 -30.47 12.56 -13.39
N LEU A 188 -31.18 13.69 -13.25
CA LEU A 188 -32.54 13.70 -12.69
C LEU A 188 -33.52 12.91 -13.57
N ASN A 189 -33.52 13.10 -14.90
CA ASN A 189 -34.36 12.30 -15.79
C ASN A 189 -33.95 10.82 -15.75
N ASN A 190 -32.65 10.52 -15.79
CA ASN A 190 -32.18 9.14 -15.71
C ASN A 190 -32.53 8.45 -14.38
N LEU A 191 -32.57 9.18 -13.25
CA LEU A 191 -33.13 8.65 -12.00
C LEU A 191 -34.64 8.38 -12.14
N ALA A 192 -35.39 9.27 -12.79
CA ALA A 192 -36.82 9.09 -13.01
C ALA A 192 -37.15 7.83 -13.85
N GLU A 193 -36.40 7.60 -14.94
CA GLU A 193 -36.48 6.38 -15.76
C GLU A 193 -36.20 5.14 -14.90
N ILE A 194 -35.13 5.14 -14.08
CA ILE A 194 -34.80 4.02 -13.18
C ILE A 194 -35.94 3.73 -12.20
N TYR A 195 -36.53 4.76 -11.58
CA TYR A 195 -37.63 4.56 -10.64
C TYR A 195 -38.93 4.12 -11.34
N ARG A 196 -39.20 4.54 -12.59
CA ARG A 196 -40.30 4.00 -13.41
C ARG A 196 -40.07 2.51 -13.68
N ASP A 197 -38.88 2.13 -14.11
CA ASP A 197 -38.51 0.74 -14.42
C ASP A 197 -38.52 -0.17 -13.16
N GLN A 198 -38.45 0.43 -11.95
CA GLN A 198 -38.66 -0.24 -10.66
C GLN A 198 -40.12 -0.23 -10.17
N GLY A 199 -41.04 0.44 -10.86
CA GLY A 199 -42.45 0.59 -10.46
C GLY A 199 -42.73 1.69 -9.42
N ASP A 200 -41.72 2.43 -8.95
CA ASP A 200 -41.92 3.57 -8.04
C ASP A 200 -42.24 4.84 -8.86
N LEU A 201 -43.49 4.88 -9.34
CA LEU A 201 -44.03 6.02 -10.07
C LEU A 201 -43.93 7.32 -9.25
N ALA A 202 -44.10 7.25 -7.92
CA ALA A 202 -44.06 8.44 -7.07
C ALA A 202 -42.66 9.08 -7.03
N ALA A 203 -41.60 8.27 -6.92
CA ALA A 203 -40.23 8.76 -7.08
C ALA A 203 -39.96 9.21 -8.52
N ALA A 204 -40.41 8.46 -9.53
CA ALA A 204 -40.23 8.81 -10.94
C ALA A 204 -40.80 10.20 -11.27
N VAL A 205 -42.08 10.43 -10.97
CA VAL A 205 -42.78 11.72 -11.14
C VAL A 205 -42.06 12.86 -10.42
N ARG A 206 -41.56 12.62 -9.20
CA ARG A 206 -40.78 13.61 -8.43
C ARG A 206 -39.45 13.97 -9.10
N TYR A 207 -38.80 13.03 -9.79
CA TYR A 207 -37.55 13.26 -10.50
C TYR A 207 -37.76 13.86 -11.90
N TYR A 208 -38.76 13.42 -12.67
CA TYR A 208 -39.16 14.06 -13.94
C TYR A 208 -39.50 15.53 -13.74
N ARG A 209 -40.29 15.87 -12.70
CA ARG A 209 -40.62 17.25 -12.37
C ARG A 209 -39.36 18.09 -12.11
N GLN A 210 -38.43 17.60 -11.30
CA GLN A 210 -37.16 18.30 -11.05
C GLN A 210 -36.31 18.45 -12.33
N ALA A 211 -36.23 17.43 -13.18
CA ALA A 211 -35.52 17.51 -14.45
C ALA A 211 -36.12 18.57 -15.38
N ARG A 212 -37.44 18.57 -15.55
CA ARG A 212 -38.19 19.56 -16.34
C ARG A 212 -37.95 20.97 -15.81
N ASP A 213 -38.11 21.17 -14.50
CA ASP A 213 -38.01 22.49 -13.88
C ASP A 213 -36.59 23.06 -14.00
N VAL A 214 -35.55 22.21 -13.89
CA VAL A 214 -34.15 22.59 -14.14
C VAL A 214 -33.88 22.87 -15.63
N HIS A 215 -34.48 22.11 -16.55
CA HIS A 215 -34.37 22.40 -17.99
C HIS A 215 -35.03 23.75 -18.35
N LEU A 216 -36.25 24.01 -17.87
CA LEU A 216 -36.96 25.28 -18.08
C LEU A 216 -36.20 26.47 -17.48
N ALA A 217 -35.68 26.34 -16.25
CA ALA A 217 -34.88 27.38 -15.61
C ALA A 217 -33.54 27.66 -16.32
N ALA A 218 -33.05 26.73 -17.13
CA ALA A 218 -31.86 26.89 -17.97
C ALA A 218 -32.19 27.35 -19.41
N GLY A 219 -33.46 27.51 -19.77
CA GLY A 219 -33.90 27.84 -21.14
C GLY A 219 -33.92 26.65 -22.11
N ASN A 220 -33.60 25.44 -21.64
CA ASN A 220 -33.51 24.22 -22.44
C ASN A 220 -34.91 23.64 -22.73
N ARG A 221 -35.64 24.30 -23.65
CA ARG A 221 -37.06 24.04 -23.94
C ARG A 221 -37.33 22.64 -24.49
N ILE A 222 -36.60 22.22 -25.53
CA ILE A 222 -36.73 20.88 -26.12
C ILE A 222 -36.50 19.77 -25.10
N GLU A 223 -35.51 19.89 -24.22
CA GLU A 223 -35.24 18.87 -23.21
C GLU A 223 -36.26 18.87 -22.05
N ALA A 224 -36.86 20.01 -21.73
CA ALA A 224 -38.04 20.04 -20.85
C ALA A 224 -39.23 19.32 -21.50
N ALA A 225 -39.46 19.51 -22.80
CA ALA A 225 -40.49 18.81 -23.56
C ALA A 225 -40.23 17.29 -23.61
N HIS A 226 -39.00 16.86 -23.88
CA HIS A 226 -38.60 15.44 -23.86
C HIS A 226 -38.73 14.82 -22.46
N THR A 227 -38.45 15.57 -21.39
CA THR A 227 -38.72 15.15 -20.01
C THR A 227 -40.24 14.97 -19.75
N MET A 228 -41.07 15.84 -20.32
CA MET A 228 -42.54 15.72 -20.24
C MET A 228 -43.10 14.59 -21.12
N GLU A 229 -42.43 14.23 -22.22
CA GLU A 229 -42.71 13.04 -23.03
C GLU A 229 -42.49 11.76 -22.21
N SER A 230 -41.30 11.60 -21.61
CA SER A 230 -40.99 10.46 -20.72
C SER A 230 -41.93 10.35 -19.51
N TRP A 231 -42.28 11.48 -18.88
CA TRP A 231 -43.24 11.51 -17.77
C TRP A 231 -44.66 11.17 -18.25
N GLY A 232 -45.08 11.70 -19.40
CA GLY A 232 -46.38 11.39 -20.00
C GLY A 232 -46.54 9.90 -20.26
N ALA A 233 -45.56 9.28 -20.93
CA ALA A 233 -45.51 7.83 -21.16
C ALA A 233 -45.55 7.03 -19.84
N ALA A 234 -44.80 7.45 -18.81
CA ALA A 234 -44.82 6.80 -17.49
C ALA A 234 -46.20 6.85 -16.80
N LEU A 235 -46.99 7.91 -17.02
CA LEU A 235 -48.37 7.96 -16.55
C LEU A 235 -49.28 7.03 -17.36
N LEU A 236 -49.12 6.97 -18.70
CA LEU A 236 -49.84 6.00 -19.54
C LEU A 236 -49.53 4.54 -19.14
N ASP A 237 -48.26 4.21 -18.84
CA ASP A 237 -47.84 2.89 -18.35
C ASP A 237 -48.53 2.51 -17.04
N SER A 238 -48.80 3.50 -16.18
CA SER A 238 -49.51 3.32 -14.90
C SER A 238 -51.04 3.33 -15.01
N GLY A 239 -51.60 3.60 -16.20
CA GLY A 239 -53.03 3.69 -16.46
C GLY A 239 -53.64 5.10 -16.30
N ASP A 240 -52.87 6.10 -15.87
CA ASP A 240 -53.31 7.51 -15.87
C ASP A 240 -53.24 8.10 -17.29
N ALA A 241 -54.19 7.68 -18.13
CA ALA A 241 -54.30 8.12 -19.51
C ALA A 241 -54.55 9.64 -19.64
N ALA A 242 -55.26 10.25 -18.69
CA ALA A 242 -55.63 11.66 -18.73
C ALA A 242 -54.48 12.58 -18.29
N GLY A 243 -53.76 12.23 -17.22
CA GLY A 243 -52.56 12.95 -16.80
C GLY A 243 -51.41 12.79 -17.80
N GLY A 244 -51.27 11.60 -18.40
CA GLY A 244 -50.33 11.37 -19.50
C GLY A 244 -50.62 12.25 -20.72
N GLU A 245 -51.85 12.23 -21.23
CA GLU A 245 -52.29 13.07 -22.35
C GLU A 245 -52.05 14.57 -22.07
N ALA A 246 -52.40 15.05 -20.87
CA ALA A 246 -52.23 16.45 -20.49
C ALA A 246 -50.75 16.91 -20.49
N LEU A 247 -49.79 16.04 -20.15
CA LEU A 247 -48.36 16.33 -20.24
C LEU A 247 -47.84 16.24 -21.68
N LEU A 248 -48.28 15.23 -22.44
CA LEU A 248 -47.90 15.03 -23.84
C LEU A 248 -48.35 16.21 -24.72
N LEU A 249 -49.52 16.80 -24.45
CA LEU A 249 -49.98 18.02 -25.11
C LEU A 249 -49.06 19.23 -24.84
N GLN A 250 -48.57 19.38 -23.62
CA GLN A 250 -47.60 20.44 -23.26
C GLN A 250 -46.25 20.21 -23.95
N ALA A 251 -45.75 18.98 -23.93
CA ALA A 251 -44.53 18.59 -24.64
C ALA A 251 -44.64 18.88 -26.15
N ARG A 252 -45.73 18.45 -26.79
CA ARG A 252 -45.97 18.65 -28.21
C ARG A 252 -46.04 20.12 -28.59
N ALA A 253 -46.73 20.96 -27.82
CA ALA A 253 -46.83 22.40 -28.10
C ALA A 253 -45.43 23.04 -28.17
N GLN A 254 -44.58 22.75 -27.18
CA GLN A 254 -43.20 23.22 -27.12
C GLN A 254 -42.34 22.71 -28.29
N MET A 255 -42.47 21.42 -28.66
CA MET A 255 -41.78 20.85 -29.83
C MET A 255 -42.26 21.41 -31.17
N VAL A 256 -43.50 21.91 -31.25
CA VAL A 256 -44.06 22.58 -32.44
C VAL A 256 -43.53 24.01 -32.56
N GLU A 257 -43.48 24.77 -31.46
CA GLU A 257 -42.84 26.10 -31.42
C GLU A 257 -41.38 26.04 -31.89
N ASP A 258 -40.62 25.07 -31.36
CA ASP A 258 -39.20 24.86 -31.68
C ASP A 258 -38.97 24.07 -33.00
N GLY A 259 -40.03 23.75 -33.75
CA GLY A 259 -39.95 23.16 -35.10
C GLY A 259 -39.46 21.70 -35.21
N ASN A 260 -39.27 20.98 -34.11
CA ASN A 260 -38.59 19.69 -34.09
C ASN A 260 -39.50 18.49 -34.48
N ARG A 261 -39.67 18.27 -35.79
CA ARG A 261 -40.52 17.20 -36.38
C ARG A 261 -40.29 15.82 -35.77
N LYS A 262 -39.04 15.39 -35.54
CA LYS A 262 -38.74 14.04 -35.02
C LYS A 262 -39.26 13.79 -33.60
N TYR A 263 -39.24 14.81 -32.73
CA TYR A 263 -39.87 14.71 -31.40
C TYR A 263 -41.40 14.92 -31.46
N GLN A 264 -41.91 15.73 -32.40
CA GLN A 264 -43.35 15.84 -32.66
C GLN A 264 -43.95 14.48 -33.07
N GLN A 265 -43.36 13.79 -34.05
CA GLN A 265 -43.79 12.45 -34.52
C GLN A 265 -43.86 11.41 -33.38
N ARG A 266 -42.89 11.43 -32.46
CA ARG A 266 -42.90 10.57 -31.26
C ARG A 266 -44.01 10.93 -30.29
N THR A 267 -44.18 12.21 -30.00
CA THR A 267 -45.21 12.68 -29.07
C THR A 267 -46.62 12.48 -29.63
N ASP A 268 -46.79 12.59 -30.95
CA ASP A 268 -48.03 12.23 -31.66
C ASP A 268 -48.35 10.72 -31.55
N ALA A 269 -47.34 9.84 -31.53
CA ALA A 269 -47.54 8.41 -31.27
C ALA A 269 -48.04 8.15 -29.84
N GLU A 270 -47.46 8.84 -28.85
CA GLU A 270 -47.86 8.74 -27.45
C GLU A 270 -49.23 9.39 -27.17
N LEU A 271 -49.58 10.49 -27.85
CA LEU A 271 -50.93 11.06 -27.82
C LEU A 271 -51.97 10.15 -28.48
N ALA A 272 -51.61 9.49 -29.59
CA ALA A 272 -52.47 8.47 -30.20
C ALA A 272 -52.68 7.28 -29.24
N ARG A 273 -51.62 6.84 -28.56
CA ARG A 273 -51.67 5.79 -27.52
C ARG A 273 -52.56 6.20 -26.34
N ALA A 274 -52.43 7.43 -25.84
CA ALA A 274 -53.28 7.97 -24.77
C ALA A 274 -54.76 8.01 -25.18
N ALA A 275 -55.06 8.49 -26.38
CA ALA A 275 -56.41 8.52 -26.92
C ALA A 275 -57.00 7.10 -27.10
N LEU A 276 -56.20 6.13 -27.56
CA LEU A 276 -56.62 4.72 -27.64
C LEU A 276 -56.89 4.10 -26.26
N LEU A 277 -56.08 4.39 -25.25
CA LEU A 277 -56.32 3.95 -23.86
C LEU A 277 -57.63 4.54 -23.28
N ARG A 278 -58.06 5.70 -23.78
CA ARG A 278 -59.36 6.33 -23.46
C ARG A 278 -60.52 5.87 -24.35
N GLY A 279 -60.26 5.04 -25.36
CA GLY A 279 -61.25 4.62 -26.36
C GLY A 279 -61.58 5.65 -27.46
N ASP A 280 -60.94 6.83 -27.48
CA ASP A 280 -61.18 7.84 -28.52
C ASP A 280 -60.33 7.55 -29.77
N VAL A 281 -60.83 6.63 -30.60
CA VAL A 281 -60.24 6.28 -31.90
C VAL A 281 -60.21 7.49 -32.86
N ALA A 282 -61.09 8.47 -32.68
CA ALA A 282 -61.13 9.68 -33.52
C ALA A 282 -60.01 10.66 -33.15
N ALA A 283 -59.72 10.87 -31.86
CA ALA A 283 -58.54 11.60 -31.42
C ALA A 283 -57.25 10.86 -31.77
N ALA A 284 -57.21 9.55 -31.58
CA ALA A 284 -56.06 8.73 -31.98
C ALA A 284 -55.74 8.87 -33.47
N SER A 285 -56.75 8.93 -34.35
CA SER A 285 -56.55 9.24 -35.76
C SER A 285 -55.95 10.63 -35.96
N ARG A 286 -56.50 11.69 -35.34
CA ARG A 286 -55.95 13.06 -35.52
C ARG A 286 -54.47 13.15 -35.14
N TRP A 287 -54.03 12.45 -34.09
CA TRP A 287 -52.62 12.40 -33.71
C TRP A 287 -51.76 11.56 -34.67
N VAL A 288 -52.26 10.41 -35.13
CA VAL A 288 -51.62 9.62 -36.21
C VAL A 288 -51.47 10.42 -37.50
N ASP A 289 -52.54 11.08 -37.93
CA ASP A 289 -52.61 11.84 -39.18
C ASP A 289 -51.69 13.08 -39.11
N SER A 290 -51.60 13.73 -37.95
CA SER A 290 -50.60 14.77 -37.62
C SER A 290 -49.17 14.25 -37.74
N GLY A 291 -48.85 13.16 -37.02
CA GLY A 291 -47.49 12.63 -36.98
C GLY A 291 -47.00 12.16 -38.35
N LEU A 292 -47.89 11.57 -39.16
CA LEU A 292 -47.57 11.14 -40.52
C LEU A 292 -47.42 12.31 -41.49
N ALA A 293 -48.19 13.39 -41.33
CA ALA A 293 -48.01 14.62 -42.12
C ALA A 293 -46.69 15.35 -41.81
N ALA A 294 -46.09 15.09 -40.65
CA ALA A 294 -44.77 15.61 -40.26
C ALA A 294 -43.57 14.79 -40.78
N VAL A 295 -43.79 13.76 -41.61
CA VAL A 295 -42.73 12.90 -42.19
C VAL A 295 -42.35 13.38 -43.59
N VAL A 296 -41.09 13.74 -43.79
CA VAL A 296 -40.60 14.28 -45.06
C VAL A 296 -40.06 13.18 -45.97
N ALA A 297 -40.96 12.55 -46.72
CA ALA A 297 -40.61 11.48 -47.67
C ALA A 297 -39.54 11.88 -48.72
N ALA A 298 -39.42 13.17 -49.04
CA ALA A 298 -38.39 13.69 -49.94
C ALA A 298 -36.96 13.66 -49.35
N GLU A 299 -36.82 13.56 -48.02
CA GLU A 299 -35.54 13.49 -47.31
C GLU A 299 -35.16 12.03 -46.96
N GLY A 300 -35.96 11.05 -47.39
CA GLY A 300 -35.80 9.64 -47.04
C GLY A 300 -36.21 9.29 -45.60
N GLU A 301 -36.89 10.21 -44.91
CA GLU A 301 -37.36 10.00 -43.54
C GLU A 301 -38.44 8.92 -43.48
N THR A 302 -38.24 7.92 -42.60
CA THR A 302 -39.24 6.90 -42.28
C THR A 302 -39.95 7.22 -40.97
N ALA A 303 -41.28 7.13 -40.97
CA ALA A 303 -42.08 7.36 -39.77
C ALA A 303 -41.68 6.36 -38.65
N PRO A 304 -41.46 6.81 -37.40
CA PRO A 304 -40.95 5.95 -36.33
C PRO A 304 -41.92 4.81 -35.98
N ALA A 305 -41.38 3.66 -35.58
CA ALA A 305 -42.16 2.44 -35.34
C ALA A 305 -43.32 2.58 -34.32
N PRO A 306 -43.21 3.35 -33.21
CA PRO A 306 -44.34 3.57 -32.31
C PRO A 306 -45.50 4.34 -32.96
N LEU A 307 -45.21 5.24 -33.91
CA LEU A 307 -46.22 5.96 -34.69
C LEU A 307 -46.88 5.03 -35.71
N GLN A 308 -46.10 4.20 -36.41
CA GLN A 308 -46.64 3.19 -37.34
C GLN A 308 -47.52 2.15 -36.61
N LEU A 309 -47.14 1.77 -35.38
CA LEU A 309 -47.91 0.88 -34.51
C LEU A 309 -49.27 1.48 -34.13
N GLN A 310 -49.31 2.73 -33.66
CA GLN A 310 -50.58 3.40 -33.34
C GLN A 310 -51.41 3.62 -34.61
N ALA A 311 -50.78 3.93 -35.74
CA ALA A 311 -51.46 4.11 -37.02
C ALA A 311 -52.05 2.80 -37.58
N ALA A 312 -51.42 1.64 -37.32
CA ALA A 312 -52.00 0.33 -37.64
C ALA A 312 -53.19 0.02 -36.72
N ARG A 313 -53.06 0.26 -35.41
CA ARG A 313 -54.15 0.12 -34.41
C ARG A 313 -55.37 0.95 -34.79
N VAL A 314 -55.18 2.24 -35.09
CA VAL A 314 -56.25 3.14 -35.55
C VAL A 314 -56.89 2.62 -36.83
N ALA A 315 -56.12 2.16 -37.82
CA ALA A 315 -56.68 1.60 -39.06
C ALA A 315 -57.56 0.37 -38.78
N ARG A 316 -57.11 -0.58 -37.96
CA ARG A 316 -57.89 -1.76 -37.58
C ARG A 316 -59.16 -1.38 -36.82
N LEU A 317 -59.06 -0.51 -35.82
CA LEU A 317 -60.19 -0.05 -35.01
C LEU A 317 -61.20 0.83 -35.78
N ARG A 318 -60.79 1.45 -36.89
CA ARG A 318 -61.67 2.13 -37.86
C ARG A 318 -62.29 1.18 -38.90
N GLY A 319 -62.13 -0.13 -38.77
CA GLY A 319 -62.68 -1.12 -39.71
C GLY A 319 -61.89 -1.28 -41.01
N LEU A 320 -60.61 -0.87 -41.03
CA LEU A 320 -59.70 -0.96 -42.18
C LEU A 320 -58.53 -1.93 -41.91
N PRO A 321 -58.77 -3.21 -41.57
CA PRO A 321 -57.70 -4.13 -41.15
C PRO A 321 -56.70 -4.44 -42.27
N GLY A 322 -57.10 -4.37 -43.55
CA GLY A 322 -56.16 -4.45 -44.68
C GLY A 322 -55.12 -3.32 -44.65
N VAL A 323 -55.52 -2.09 -44.33
CA VAL A 323 -54.60 -0.94 -44.20
C VAL A 323 -53.69 -1.11 -42.98
N ALA A 324 -54.21 -1.68 -41.88
CA ALA A 324 -53.40 -2.02 -40.70
C ALA A 324 -52.33 -3.07 -41.03
N ARG A 325 -52.71 -4.14 -41.74
CA ARG A 325 -51.83 -5.23 -42.17
C ARG A 325 -50.69 -4.72 -43.07
N GLU A 326 -51.02 -3.96 -44.12
CA GLU A 326 -49.99 -3.40 -45.02
C GLU A 326 -49.04 -2.46 -44.28
N ARG A 327 -49.56 -1.60 -43.41
CA ARG A 327 -48.74 -0.66 -42.63
C ARG A 327 -47.82 -1.36 -41.64
N ALA A 328 -48.31 -2.33 -40.86
CA ALA A 328 -47.49 -3.11 -39.96
C ALA A 328 -46.41 -3.91 -40.73
N SER A 329 -46.79 -4.51 -41.87
CA SER A 329 -45.86 -5.24 -42.76
C SER A 329 -44.82 -4.34 -43.43
N ALA A 330 -45.13 -3.06 -43.67
CA ALA A 330 -44.16 -2.07 -44.14
C ALA A 330 -43.18 -1.67 -43.03
N ALA A 331 -43.67 -1.39 -41.82
CA ALA A 331 -42.83 -1.06 -40.66
C ALA A 331 -41.87 -2.22 -40.29
N LEU A 332 -42.37 -3.45 -40.26
CA LEU A 332 -41.58 -4.65 -39.94
C LEU A 332 -40.50 -5.00 -40.96
N ARG A 333 -40.59 -4.48 -42.19
CA ARG A 333 -39.53 -4.56 -43.22
C ARG A 333 -38.46 -3.47 -43.08
N ALA A 334 -38.76 -2.38 -42.37
CA ALA A 334 -37.80 -1.31 -42.08
C ALA A 334 -37.05 -1.52 -40.74
N LEU A 335 -37.54 -2.39 -39.86
CA LEU A 335 -36.92 -2.70 -38.57
C LEU A 335 -35.93 -3.87 -38.64
N ALA A 336 -34.86 -3.78 -37.83
CA ALA A 336 -33.93 -4.86 -37.59
C ALA A 336 -34.61 -6.06 -36.89
N ALA A 337 -33.99 -7.25 -36.99
CA ALA A 337 -34.51 -8.48 -36.36
C ALA A 337 -34.56 -8.41 -34.83
N HIS A 338 -33.68 -7.61 -34.21
CA HIS A 338 -33.56 -7.44 -32.76
C HIS A 338 -34.09 -6.08 -32.26
N ASP A 339 -34.93 -5.41 -33.05
CA ASP A 339 -35.53 -4.13 -32.65
C ASP A 339 -36.59 -4.31 -31.55
N SER A 340 -36.64 -3.39 -30.57
CA SER A 340 -37.55 -3.47 -29.43
C SER A 340 -39.03 -3.29 -29.78
N ASP A 341 -39.35 -2.59 -30.88
CA ASP A 341 -40.73 -2.35 -31.31
C ASP A 341 -41.28 -3.50 -32.17
N ARG A 342 -40.40 -4.40 -32.64
CA ARG A 342 -40.74 -5.53 -33.52
C ARG A 342 -41.84 -6.44 -32.96
N PRO A 343 -41.84 -6.88 -31.67
CA PRO A 343 -42.91 -7.72 -31.13
C PRO A 343 -44.28 -7.02 -31.13
N ALA A 344 -44.32 -5.74 -30.75
CA ALA A 344 -45.57 -5.00 -30.67
C ALA A 344 -46.22 -4.80 -32.06
N LEU A 345 -45.39 -4.59 -33.09
CA LEU A 345 -45.84 -4.55 -34.49
C LEU A 345 -46.25 -5.93 -35.03
N LEU A 346 -45.59 -7.02 -34.63
CA LEU A 346 -45.99 -8.39 -35.00
C LEU A 346 -47.32 -8.80 -34.35
N ALA A 347 -47.55 -8.42 -33.09
CA ALA A 347 -48.84 -8.62 -32.42
C ALA A 347 -49.97 -7.81 -33.09
N GLU A 348 -49.71 -6.58 -33.52
CA GLU A 348 -50.69 -5.78 -34.26
C GLU A 348 -50.94 -6.32 -35.68
N LEU A 349 -49.90 -6.85 -36.35
CA LEU A 349 -50.04 -7.57 -37.62
C LEU A 349 -50.91 -8.83 -37.45
N ALA A 350 -50.73 -9.58 -36.36
CA ALA A 350 -51.57 -10.73 -36.03
C ALA A 350 -53.04 -10.33 -35.86
N ALA A 351 -53.31 -9.26 -35.10
CA ALA A 351 -54.66 -8.73 -34.91
C ALA A 351 -55.29 -8.18 -36.22
N ALA A 352 -54.47 -7.68 -37.15
CA ALA A 352 -54.92 -7.25 -38.48
C ALA A 352 -55.29 -8.45 -39.37
N HIS A 353 -54.51 -9.54 -39.34
CA HIS A 353 -54.85 -10.79 -40.02
C HIS A 353 -56.11 -11.45 -39.42
N GLU A 354 -56.25 -11.47 -38.09
CA GLU A 354 -57.44 -11.97 -37.39
C GLU A 354 -58.71 -11.22 -37.84
N ALA A 355 -58.65 -9.88 -37.90
CA ALA A 355 -59.73 -9.03 -38.38
C ALA A 355 -60.04 -9.19 -39.90
N LEU A 356 -59.20 -9.92 -40.66
CA LEU A 356 -59.45 -10.33 -42.05
C LEU A 356 -59.89 -11.80 -42.18
N GLY A 357 -59.93 -12.57 -41.08
CA GLY A 357 -60.13 -14.02 -41.11
C GLY A 357 -58.93 -14.82 -41.60
N GLU A 358 -57.74 -14.21 -41.70
CA GLU A 358 -56.48 -14.81 -42.16
C GLU A 358 -55.81 -15.60 -41.02
N TRP A 359 -56.54 -16.55 -40.42
CA TRP A 359 -56.14 -17.28 -39.19
C TRP A 359 -54.75 -17.94 -39.22
N PRO A 360 -54.30 -18.60 -40.32
CA PRO A 360 -52.95 -19.16 -40.39
C PRO A 360 -51.87 -18.08 -40.30
N GLN A 361 -52.08 -16.93 -40.93
CA GLN A 361 -51.19 -15.78 -40.93
C GLN A 361 -51.19 -15.07 -39.57
N ALA A 362 -52.36 -14.90 -38.94
CA ALA A 362 -52.48 -14.37 -37.58
C ALA A 362 -51.68 -15.21 -36.57
N MET A 363 -51.86 -16.54 -36.62
CA MET A 363 -51.12 -17.50 -35.78
C MET A 363 -49.62 -17.51 -36.08
N ALA A 364 -49.20 -17.29 -37.33
CA ALA A 364 -47.79 -17.17 -37.69
C ALA A 364 -47.15 -15.88 -37.15
N ALA A 365 -47.80 -14.72 -37.33
CA ALA A 365 -47.34 -13.42 -36.84
C ALA A 365 -47.27 -13.39 -35.30
N LEU A 366 -48.25 -13.98 -34.60
CA LEU A 366 -48.23 -14.09 -33.14
C LEU A 366 -47.05 -14.97 -32.65
N ARG A 367 -46.74 -16.05 -33.37
CA ARG A 367 -45.56 -16.91 -33.06
C ARG A 367 -44.24 -16.20 -33.34
N GLU A 368 -44.16 -15.33 -34.35
CA GLU A 368 -42.98 -14.47 -34.53
C GLU A 368 -42.88 -13.41 -33.43
N SER A 369 -43.99 -12.81 -33.01
CA SER A 369 -44.05 -11.86 -31.90
C SER A 369 -43.46 -12.44 -30.61
N GLU A 370 -43.90 -13.64 -30.21
CA GLU A 370 -43.37 -14.29 -29.00
C GLU A 370 -41.89 -14.68 -29.13
N ARG A 371 -41.44 -15.12 -30.31
CA ARG A 371 -40.01 -15.39 -30.56
C ARG A 371 -39.17 -14.12 -30.46
N ALA A 372 -39.63 -13.00 -31.03
CA ALA A 372 -38.95 -11.72 -30.95
C ALA A 372 -38.90 -11.20 -29.51
N ALA A 373 -40.01 -11.29 -28.77
CA ALA A 373 -40.07 -10.95 -27.35
C ALA A 373 -39.17 -11.86 -26.50
N GLN A 374 -39.10 -13.16 -26.79
CA GLN A 374 -38.19 -14.11 -26.15
C GLN A 374 -36.72 -13.77 -26.42
N ALA A 375 -36.34 -13.53 -27.68
CA ALA A 375 -34.97 -13.17 -28.05
C ALA A 375 -34.51 -11.87 -27.37
N LEU A 376 -35.41 -10.88 -27.20
CA LEU A 376 -35.13 -9.65 -26.46
C LEU A 376 -34.92 -9.91 -24.94
N ARG A 377 -35.70 -10.81 -24.34
CA ARG A 377 -35.54 -11.25 -22.94
C ARG A 377 -34.21 -12.00 -22.76
N GLU A 378 -33.90 -12.94 -23.64
CA GLU A 378 -32.65 -13.72 -23.63
C GLU A 378 -31.43 -12.80 -23.82
N ALA A 379 -31.43 -11.93 -24.83
CA ALA A 379 -30.36 -10.96 -25.05
C ALA A 379 -30.16 -10.00 -23.87
N ARG A 380 -31.21 -9.70 -23.09
CA ARG A 380 -31.10 -8.96 -21.82
C ARG A 380 -30.40 -9.80 -20.74
N TYR A 381 -30.88 -11.01 -20.46
CA TYR A 381 -30.28 -11.89 -19.45
C TYR A 381 -28.81 -12.22 -19.77
N ASP A 382 -28.46 -12.34 -21.06
CA ASP A 382 -27.08 -12.50 -21.52
C ASP A 382 -26.20 -11.30 -21.16
N ARG A 383 -26.68 -10.06 -21.36
CA ARG A 383 -25.93 -8.85 -20.96
C ARG A 383 -25.75 -8.76 -19.45
N GLU A 384 -26.80 -9.07 -18.68
CA GLU A 384 -26.77 -9.08 -17.21
C GLU A 384 -25.79 -10.15 -16.69
N THR A 385 -25.84 -11.37 -17.25
CA THR A 385 -24.95 -12.49 -16.87
C THR A 385 -23.50 -12.22 -17.22
N ARG A 386 -23.21 -11.73 -18.43
CA ARG A 386 -21.84 -11.36 -18.85
C ARG A 386 -21.27 -10.23 -17.99
N TRP A 387 -22.11 -9.28 -17.55
CA TRP A 387 -21.68 -8.23 -16.62
C TRP A 387 -21.38 -8.77 -15.21
N LEU A 388 -22.18 -9.71 -14.70
CA LEU A 388 -21.89 -10.40 -13.44
C LEU A 388 -20.58 -11.19 -13.49
N GLN A 389 -20.28 -11.86 -14.61
CA GLN A 389 -19.00 -12.54 -14.85
C GLN A 389 -17.82 -11.55 -14.81
N VAL A 390 -17.89 -10.47 -15.60
CA VAL A 390 -16.85 -9.42 -15.62
C VAL A 390 -16.64 -8.79 -14.23
N ARG A 391 -17.73 -8.57 -13.46
CA ARG A 391 -17.65 -8.09 -12.07
C ARG A 391 -16.98 -9.10 -11.14
N PHE A 392 -17.28 -10.39 -11.28
CA PHE A 392 -16.66 -11.45 -10.49
C PHE A 392 -15.16 -11.56 -10.76
N GLU A 393 -14.76 -11.66 -12.04
CA GLU A 393 -13.35 -11.67 -12.45
C GLU A 393 -12.58 -10.44 -11.95
N THR A 394 -13.20 -9.25 -12.04
CA THR A 394 -12.56 -8.01 -11.56
C THR A 394 -12.36 -8.08 -10.05
N ALA A 395 -13.37 -8.50 -9.28
CA ALA A 395 -13.25 -8.65 -7.84
C ALA A 395 -12.24 -9.74 -7.41
N GLU A 396 -12.05 -10.79 -8.21
CA GLU A 396 -11.04 -11.81 -7.98
C GLU A 396 -9.62 -11.31 -8.31
N ARG A 397 -9.46 -10.55 -9.40
CA ARG A 397 -8.22 -9.82 -9.72
C ARG A 397 -7.86 -8.83 -8.62
N ASP A 398 -8.83 -8.05 -8.12
CA ASP A 398 -8.60 -7.11 -7.01
C ASP A 398 -8.20 -7.83 -5.70
N ARG A 399 -8.85 -8.97 -5.39
CA ARG A 399 -8.49 -9.82 -4.23
C ARG A 399 -7.07 -10.38 -4.35
N THR A 400 -6.67 -10.85 -5.52
CA THR A 400 -5.33 -11.41 -5.75
C THR A 400 -4.25 -10.32 -5.75
N ILE A 401 -4.53 -9.14 -6.33
CA ILE A 401 -3.66 -7.96 -6.22
C ILE A 401 -3.49 -7.53 -4.75
N ALA A 402 -4.57 -7.47 -3.97
CA ALA A 402 -4.50 -7.14 -2.54
C ALA A 402 -3.71 -8.20 -1.72
N ALA A 403 -3.86 -9.48 -2.06
CA ALA A 403 -3.07 -10.55 -1.44
C ALA A 403 -1.57 -10.41 -1.78
N LEU A 404 -1.23 -10.16 -3.05
CA LEU A 404 0.16 -9.92 -3.49
C LEU A 404 0.76 -8.66 -2.83
N ALA A 405 -0.01 -7.58 -2.71
CA ALA A 405 0.41 -6.36 -2.02
C ALA A 405 0.71 -6.62 -0.54
N SER A 406 -0.13 -7.37 0.17
CA SER A 406 0.13 -7.72 1.58
C SER A 406 1.31 -8.69 1.75
N GLY A 407 1.48 -9.67 0.85
CA GLY A 407 2.66 -10.54 0.82
C GLY A 407 3.97 -9.77 0.56
N ASN A 408 3.94 -8.78 -0.33
CA ASN A 408 5.07 -7.89 -0.58
C ASN A 408 5.38 -7.01 0.65
N GLN A 409 4.36 -6.43 1.32
CA GLN A 409 4.57 -5.68 2.56
C GLN A 409 5.25 -6.53 3.65
N VAL A 410 4.84 -7.79 3.83
CA VAL A 410 5.49 -8.71 4.78
C VAL A 410 6.94 -8.99 4.39
N ARG A 411 7.24 -9.19 3.10
CA ARG A 411 8.62 -9.35 2.61
C ARG A 411 9.47 -8.09 2.86
N THR A 412 8.94 -6.90 2.59
CA THR A 412 9.64 -5.64 2.84
C THR A 412 9.92 -5.43 4.33
N LEU A 413 8.96 -5.75 5.21
CA LEU A 413 9.16 -5.70 6.66
C LEU A 413 10.20 -6.72 7.14
N ALA A 414 10.23 -7.93 6.58
CA ALA A 414 11.25 -8.93 6.89
C ALA A 414 12.66 -8.47 6.47
N LEU A 415 12.79 -7.83 5.31
CA LEU A 415 14.06 -7.24 4.84
C LEU A 415 14.51 -6.07 5.73
N TRP A 416 13.60 -5.21 6.18
CA TRP A 416 13.94 -4.18 7.18
C TRP A 416 14.37 -4.80 8.51
N LEU A 417 13.72 -5.87 8.96
CA LEU A 417 14.09 -6.56 10.20
C LEU A 417 15.48 -7.21 10.12
N THR A 418 15.85 -7.82 8.98
CA THR A 418 17.21 -8.38 8.82
C THR A 418 18.28 -7.28 8.74
N VAL A 419 18.01 -6.16 8.05
CA VAL A 419 18.92 -5.01 8.02
C VAL A 419 19.12 -4.40 9.41
N VAL A 420 18.03 -4.17 10.16
CA VAL A 420 18.11 -3.65 11.54
C VAL A 420 18.85 -4.62 12.47
N SER A 421 18.60 -5.93 12.33
CA SER A 421 19.30 -6.96 13.11
C SER A 421 20.81 -7.01 12.80
N ALA A 422 21.19 -6.87 11.53
CA ALA A 422 22.59 -6.82 11.11
C ALA A 422 23.30 -5.56 11.63
N LEU A 423 22.64 -4.39 11.58
CA LEU A 423 23.16 -3.15 12.15
C LEU A 423 23.30 -3.23 13.68
N ALA A 424 22.34 -3.83 14.38
CA ALA A 424 22.42 -4.05 15.82
C ALA A 424 23.56 -5.02 16.19
N ALA A 425 23.78 -6.07 15.40
CA ALA A 425 24.92 -6.99 15.59
C ALA A 425 26.27 -6.29 15.34
N LEU A 426 26.38 -5.44 14.31
CA LEU A 426 27.57 -4.65 14.02
C LEU A 426 27.88 -3.63 15.13
N LEU A 427 26.84 -2.99 15.69
CA LEU A 427 26.96 -2.10 16.84
C LEU A 427 27.39 -2.87 18.11
N GLY A 428 26.81 -4.05 18.35
CA GLY A 428 27.22 -4.92 19.46
C GLY A 428 28.69 -5.37 19.35
N LEU A 429 29.13 -5.75 18.16
CA LEU A 429 30.52 -6.12 17.89
C LEU A 429 31.48 -4.94 18.08
N THR A 430 31.17 -3.75 17.55
CA THR A 430 32.02 -2.56 17.73
C THR A 430 32.11 -2.14 19.20
N VAL A 431 31.00 -2.14 19.94
CA VAL A 431 31.00 -1.89 21.40
C VAL A 431 31.80 -2.96 22.16
N PHE A 432 31.72 -4.23 21.77
CA PHE A 432 32.53 -5.31 22.35
C PHE A 432 34.03 -5.09 22.08
N PHE A 433 34.44 -4.77 20.86
CA PHE A 433 35.84 -4.49 20.52
C PHE A 433 36.37 -3.25 21.25
N LEU A 434 35.58 -2.17 21.35
CA LEU A 434 35.94 -0.98 22.12
C LEU A 434 36.13 -1.30 23.61
N ARG A 435 35.21 -2.04 24.24
CA ARG A 435 35.35 -2.50 25.63
C ARG A 435 36.55 -3.42 25.83
N ARG A 436 36.85 -4.31 24.86
CA ARG A 436 38.04 -5.18 24.89
C ARG A 436 39.33 -4.37 24.80
N GLN A 437 39.39 -3.37 23.92
CA GLN A 437 40.55 -2.48 23.78
C GLN A 437 40.73 -1.61 25.03
N GLN A 438 39.65 -1.08 25.61
CA GLN A 438 39.70 -0.31 26.85
C GLN A 438 40.22 -1.16 28.02
N ARG A 439 39.73 -2.39 28.19
CA ARG A 439 40.25 -3.33 29.21
C ARG A 439 41.73 -3.64 29.01
N ALA A 440 42.18 -3.83 27.77
CA ALA A 440 43.59 -4.05 27.46
C ALA A 440 44.47 -2.85 27.86
N ARG A 441 44.06 -1.62 27.52
CA ARG A 441 44.78 -0.38 27.92
C ARG A 441 44.86 -0.22 29.45
N VAL A 442 43.78 -0.51 30.17
CA VAL A 442 43.76 -0.45 31.65
C VAL A 442 44.69 -1.50 32.26
N ALA A 443 44.68 -2.74 31.75
CA ALA A 443 45.59 -3.79 32.21
C ALA A 443 47.06 -3.46 31.91
N GLU A 444 47.35 -2.84 30.77
CA GLU A 444 48.71 -2.40 30.43
C GLU A 444 49.18 -1.23 31.32
N ALA A 445 48.33 -0.24 31.57
CA ALA A 445 48.62 0.87 32.49
C ALA A 445 48.89 0.37 33.91
N ALA A 446 48.07 -0.56 34.42
CA ALA A 446 48.28 -1.20 35.72
C ALA A 446 49.57 -2.04 35.78
N ARG A 447 50.04 -2.58 34.65
CA ARG A 447 51.32 -3.29 34.58
C ARG A 447 52.52 -2.34 34.59
N ARG A 448 52.41 -1.18 33.94
CA ARG A 448 53.45 -0.13 33.97
C ARG A 448 53.63 0.43 35.39
N ALA A 449 52.53 0.82 36.04
CA ALA A 449 52.57 1.36 37.40
C ALA A 449 53.28 0.44 38.43
N ARG A 450 53.13 -0.88 38.31
CA ARG A 450 53.85 -1.86 39.15
C ARG A 450 55.36 -1.88 38.88
N LEU A 451 55.77 -1.75 37.62
CA LEU A 451 57.20 -1.69 37.26
C LEU A 451 57.82 -0.37 37.75
N ASP A 452 57.09 0.74 37.68
CA ASP A 452 57.53 2.03 38.21
C ASP A 452 57.71 1.96 39.74
N GLU A 453 56.74 1.37 40.46
CA GLU A 453 56.80 1.10 41.91
C GLU A 453 57.99 0.19 42.31
N GLU A 454 58.24 -0.86 41.54
CA GLU A 454 59.35 -1.80 41.74
C GLU A 454 60.72 -1.13 41.48
N ILE A 455 60.83 -0.25 40.48
CA ILE A 455 62.02 0.57 40.23
C ILE A 455 62.30 1.54 41.39
N ASP A 456 61.26 2.19 41.92
CA ASP A 456 61.39 3.11 43.06
C ASP A 456 61.61 2.40 44.40
N TYR A 457 61.33 1.11 44.51
CA TYR A 457 61.82 0.26 45.61
C TYR A 457 63.33 0.04 45.50
N TYR A 458 63.84 -0.45 44.36
CA TYR A 458 65.28 -0.70 44.18
C TYR A 458 66.14 0.57 44.33
N ARG A 459 65.63 1.74 43.91
CA ARG A 459 66.30 3.04 44.13
C ARG A 459 66.49 3.38 45.61
N ARG A 460 65.52 3.05 46.47
CA ARG A 460 65.59 3.32 47.91
C ARG A 460 66.62 2.39 48.59
N ALA A 461 66.54 1.09 48.32
CA ALA A 461 67.50 0.11 48.85
C ALA A 461 68.96 0.44 48.44
N ALA A 462 69.18 0.92 47.20
CA ALA A 462 70.50 1.35 46.74
C ALA A 462 71.03 2.61 47.46
N ALA A 463 70.15 3.52 47.88
CA ALA A 463 70.52 4.70 48.66
C ALA A 463 70.89 4.34 50.11
N GLU A 464 70.13 3.45 50.74
CA GLU A 464 70.40 2.94 52.10
C GLU A 464 71.76 2.23 52.18
N LEU A 465 72.05 1.32 51.24
CA LEU A 465 73.35 0.65 51.11
C LEU A 465 74.53 1.64 50.94
N GLY A 466 74.28 2.78 50.27
CA GLY A 466 75.28 3.85 50.12
C GLY A 466 75.59 4.56 51.45
N VAL A 467 74.57 4.78 52.28
CA VAL A 467 74.72 5.38 53.62
C VAL A 467 75.47 4.43 54.56
N ASP A 468 75.13 3.14 54.56
CA ASP A 468 75.77 2.18 55.45
C ASP A 468 77.23 1.89 55.07
N ARG A 469 77.60 1.92 53.78
CA ARG A 469 79.02 1.90 53.38
C ARG A 469 79.80 3.11 53.93
N ALA A 470 79.20 4.30 53.94
CA ALA A 470 79.83 5.50 54.49
C ALA A 470 79.98 5.41 56.02
N ARG A 471 78.97 4.88 56.73
CA ARG A 471 79.05 4.59 58.17
C ARG A 471 80.11 3.56 58.50
N LEU A 472 80.18 2.45 57.76
CA LEU A 472 81.18 1.40 57.97
C LEU A 472 82.61 1.91 57.77
N GLN A 473 82.85 2.75 56.74
CA GLN A 473 84.16 3.40 56.56
C GLN A 473 84.47 4.36 57.72
N ALA A 474 83.52 5.20 58.13
CA ALA A 474 83.72 6.12 59.26
C ALA A 474 83.97 5.39 60.60
N ALA A 475 83.33 4.25 60.83
CA ALA A 475 83.56 3.39 61.98
C ALA A 475 84.92 2.65 61.91
N LEU A 476 85.41 2.33 60.71
CA LEU A 476 86.76 1.80 60.52
C LEU A 476 87.83 2.88 60.79
N ASP A 477 87.59 4.10 60.30
CA ASP A 477 88.45 5.27 60.45
C ASP A 477 88.43 5.89 61.86
N SER A 478 87.44 5.57 62.69
CA SER A 478 87.41 5.95 64.11
C SER A 478 88.25 5.04 65.01
N ARG A 479 88.81 3.94 64.47
CA ARG A 479 89.74 3.07 65.22
C ARG A 479 91.16 3.62 65.18
N GLU A 480 91.75 3.79 66.36
CA GLU A 480 93.16 4.14 66.56
C GLU A 480 94.12 3.01 66.15
N ASP A 481 93.66 1.75 66.23
CA ASP A 481 94.40 0.60 65.69
C ASP A 481 94.51 0.74 64.17
N ALA A 482 95.72 0.66 63.61
CA ALA A 482 95.87 0.62 62.16
C ALA A 482 95.48 -0.76 61.63
N VAL A 483 94.51 -0.83 60.72
CA VAL A 483 94.03 -2.09 60.15
C VAL A 483 93.94 -1.99 58.63
N LEU A 484 94.49 -3.00 57.95
CA LEU A 484 94.17 -3.31 56.56
C LEU A 484 93.29 -4.57 56.49
N VAL A 485 92.38 -4.59 55.50
CA VAL A 485 91.73 -5.80 55.01
C VAL A 485 92.34 -6.12 53.65
N LEU A 486 92.82 -7.34 53.49
CA LEU A 486 93.41 -7.87 52.26
C LEU A 486 92.53 -9.00 51.69
N ASP A 487 92.64 -9.28 50.40
CA ASP A 487 92.20 -10.56 49.84
C ASP A 487 93.23 -11.67 50.12
N GLY A 488 92.91 -12.91 49.76
CA GLY A 488 93.85 -14.05 49.84
C GLY A 488 95.10 -13.92 48.97
N ALA A 489 95.13 -13.02 47.98
CA ALA A 489 96.33 -12.70 47.21
C ALA A 489 97.17 -11.56 47.87
N GLY A 490 96.76 -11.06 49.04
CA GLY A 490 97.41 -9.98 49.75
C GLY A 490 97.16 -8.58 49.17
N GLN A 491 96.17 -8.40 48.29
CA GLN A 491 95.78 -7.07 47.79
C GLN A 491 94.93 -6.33 48.81
N VAL A 492 95.23 -5.05 49.05
CA VAL A 492 94.46 -4.19 49.96
C VAL A 492 93.04 -3.97 49.40
N LEU A 493 92.03 -4.54 50.05
CA LEU A 493 90.61 -4.32 49.76
C LEU A 493 90.09 -3.07 50.47
N ALA A 494 90.54 -2.85 51.70
CA ALA A 494 90.22 -1.69 52.52
C ALA A 494 91.35 -1.43 53.53
N GLY A 495 91.36 -0.23 54.09
CA GLY A 495 92.24 0.11 55.20
C GLY A 495 91.79 1.41 55.84
N ASN A 496 91.98 1.54 57.15
CA ASN A 496 91.56 2.73 57.86
C ASN A 496 92.60 3.85 57.80
N ARG A 497 92.19 5.03 58.26
CA ARG A 497 93.03 6.23 58.37
C ARG A 497 94.32 5.96 59.14
N ALA A 498 94.24 5.27 60.29
CA ALA A 498 95.42 4.94 61.09
C ALA A 498 96.43 4.11 60.29
N ALA A 499 95.99 3.10 59.52
CA ALA A 499 96.86 2.35 58.61
C ALA A 499 97.37 3.22 57.44
N SER A 500 96.54 4.11 56.89
CA SER A 500 96.93 5.01 55.80
C SER A 500 98.10 5.90 56.22
N GLU A 501 98.00 6.54 57.39
CA GLU A 501 99.03 7.43 57.94
C GLU A 501 100.28 6.67 58.41
N LEU A 502 100.15 5.42 58.91
CA LEU A 502 101.27 4.55 59.28
C LEU A 502 102.04 3.98 58.09
N LEU A 503 101.34 3.64 57.00
CA LEU A 503 101.97 3.10 55.79
C LEU A 503 102.61 4.19 54.94
N ARG A 504 102.09 5.41 55.01
CA ARG A 504 102.66 6.58 54.34
C ARG A 504 102.25 7.87 55.09
N PRO A 505 103.16 8.48 55.87
CA PRO A 505 102.86 9.70 56.61
C PRO A 505 102.23 10.79 55.72
N GLY A 506 101.02 11.22 56.07
CA GLY A 506 100.22 12.21 55.32
C GLY A 506 99.29 11.65 54.24
N ALA A 507 99.17 10.33 54.06
CA ALA A 507 98.19 9.74 53.15
C ALA A 507 96.78 9.67 53.78
N ALA A 508 95.78 10.22 53.08
CA ALA A 508 94.40 10.29 53.57
C ALA A 508 93.57 9.01 53.35
N THR A 509 94.07 8.06 52.54
CA THR A 509 93.36 6.81 52.17
C THR A 509 94.35 5.67 51.96
N ALA A 510 93.94 4.46 52.31
CA ALA A 510 94.74 3.25 52.10
C ALA A 510 94.94 2.96 50.59
N PRO A 511 96.04 2.28 50.19
CA PRO A 511 96.36 1.98 48.79
C PRO A 511 95.53 0.80 48.25
N VAL A 512 94.21 0.97 48.22
CA VAL A 512 93.26 -0.06 47.75
C VAL A 512 93.56 -0.50 46.32
N GLY A 513 93.53 -1.81 46.07
CA GLY A 513 93.86 -2.43 44.78
C GLY A 513 95.35 -2.62 44.51
N ARG A 514 96.21 -2.60 45.55
CA ARG A 514 97.64 -2.96 45.45
C ARG A 514 98.00 -4.12 46.37
N GLY A 515 98.96 -4.94 45.97
CA GLY A 515 99.54 -5.98 46.83
C GLY A 515 100.32 -5.39 48.00
N PHE A 516 100.05 -5.82 49.23
CA PHE A 516 100.74 -5.30 50.43
C PHE A 516 102.25 -5.54 50.37
N GLY A 517 102.68 -6.67 49.81
CA GLY A 517 104.09 -7.00 49.60
C GLY A 517 104.85 -6.00 48.70
N GLU A 518 104.16 -5.27 47.82
CA GLU A 518 104.77 -4.21 46.97
C GLU A 518 105.19 -2.97 47.76
N LEU A 519 104.70 -2.81 48.99
CA LEU A 519 105.01 -1.68 49.86
C LEU A 519 106.27 -1.93 50.72
N LEU A 520 106.69 -3.20 50.83
CA LEU A 520 107.78 -3.66 51.70
C LEU A 520 109.14 -3.69 50.98
N GLY A 521 110.24 -3.67 51.74
CA GLY A 521 111.58 -3.97 51.22
C GLY A 521 111.71 -5.44 50.79
N ALA A 522 112.62 -5.76 49.87
CA ALA A 522 112.69 -7.09 49.22
C ALA A 522 112.94 -8.29 50.16
N ASP A 523 113.39 -8.06 51.39
CA ASP A 523 113.53 -9.10 52.42
C ASP A 523 112.25 -9.21 53.27
N ASP A 524 111.70 -8.09 53.73
CA ASP A 524 110.42 -8.03 54.47
C ASP A 524 109.24 -8.51 53.60
N ALA A 525 109.25 -8.23 52.30
CA ALA A 525 108.27 -8.73 51.34
C ALA A 525 108.28 -10.27 51.22
N ARG A 526 109.48 -10.88 51.30
CA ARG A 526 109.62 -12.35 51.36
C ARG A 526 109.20 -12.89 52.72
N GLY A 527 109.45 -12.15 53.81
CA GLY A 527 108.91 -12.46 55.13
C GLY A 527 107.38 -12.43 55.18
N PHE A 528 106.74 -11.48 54.48
CA PHE A 528 105.29 -11.38 54.35
C PHE A 528 104.71 -12.50 53.47
N ALA A 529 105.33 -12.83 52.33
CA ALA A 529 104.91 -13.96 51.50
C ALA A 529 104.93 -15.28 52.28
N GLN A 530 106.01 -15.57 53.01
CA GLN A 530 106.08 -16.73 53.90
C GLN A 530 105.09 -16.70 55.08
N ALA A 531 104.58 -15.52 55.44
CA ALA A 531 103.54 -15.38 56.46
C ALA A 531 102.13 -15.58 55.87
N LEU A 532 101.91 -15.33 54.57
CA LEU A 532 100.71 -15.78 53.87
C LEU A 532 100.70 -17.31 53.76
N GLU A 533 101.76 -17.91 53.22
CA GLU A 533 101.92 -19.37 53.09
C GLU A 533 101.68 -20.09 54.45
N ARG A 534 102.34 -19.63 55.52
CA ARG A 534 102.16 -20.21 56.86
C ARG A 534 100.79 -19.94 57.50
N LEU A 535 100.07 -18.91 57.07
CA LEU A 535 98.70 -18.68 57.51
C LEU A 535 97.74 -19.63 56.79
N GLU A 536 97.89 -19.83 55.48
CA GLU A 536 97.12 -20.81 54.70
C GLU A 536 97.35 -22.26 55.19
N GLU A 537 98.58 -22.62 55.55
CA GLU A 537 98.90 -23.97 56.06
C GLU A 537 98.34 -24.27 57.47
N SER A 538 98.03 -23.26 58.29
CA SER A 538 97.81 -23.46 59.73
C SER A 538 96.66 -22.71 60.37
N SER A 539 96.06 -21.73 59.67
CA SER A 539 95.12 -20.72 60.21
C SER A 539 95.62 -19.97 61.46
N ALA A 540 96.90 -20.11 61.83
CA ALA A 540 97.46 -19.54 63.04
C ALA A 540 97.98 -18.10 62.80
N PRO A 541 97.53 -17.09 63.57
CA PRO A 541 97.91 -15.69 63.34
C PRO A 541 99.42 -15.46 63.30
N GLN A 542 99.93 -15.06 62.13
CA GLN A 542 101.35 -14.82 61.93
C GLN A 542 101.71 -13.41 62.42
N ARG A 543 102.78 -13.31 63.23
CA ARG A 543 103.36 -12.04 63.64
C ARG A 543 104.59 -11.75 62.79
N LEU A 544 104.62 -10.57 62.19
CA LEU A 544 105.71 -10.08 61.35
C LEU A 544 106.13 -8.70 61.85
N ALA A 545 107.44 -8.55 62.09
CA ALA A 545 108.05 -7.26 62.37
C ALA A 545 108.82 -6.84 61.12
N PHE A 546 108.50 -5.68 60.57
CA PHE A 546 109.06 -5.18 59.31
C PHE A 546 109.39 -3.68 59.42
N ALA A 547 110.26 -3.20 58.53
CA ALA A 547 110.68 -1.80 58.47
C ALA A 547 109.96 -1.09 57.32
N LEU A 548 109.20 -0.04 57.65
CA LEU A 548 108.48 0.77 56.66
C LEU A 548 108.70 2.26 56.95
N GLY A 549 109.11 3.03 55.94
CA GLY A 549 109.37 4.47 56.09
C GLY A 549 110.49 4.86 57.10
N GLY A 550 111.19 3.88 57.69
CA GLY A 550 112.18 4.08 58.75
C GLY A 550 111.70 3.68 60.15
N GLU A 551 110.40 3.42 60.36
CA GLU A 551 109.88 2.86 61.61
C GLU A 551 109.85 1.33 61.57
N ARG A 552 110.02 0.69 62.74
CA ARG A 552 109.64 -0.72 62.92
C ARG A 552 108.18 -0.81 63.30
N LEU A 553 107.40 -1.53 62.52
CA LEU A 553 106.02 -1.85 62.83
C LEU A 553 105.90 -3.32 63.22
N GLN A 554 104.92 -3.64 64.08
CA GLN A 554 104.47 -5.01 64.29
C GLN A 554 103.14 -5.20 63.56
N GLY A 555 103.14 -6.09 62.57
CA GLY A 555 101.94 -6.61 61.95
C GLY A 555 101.56 -7.95 62.58
N GLN A 556 100.26 -8.14 62.81
CA GLN A 556 99.66 -9.45 63.05
C GLN A 556 98.67 -9.72 61.91
N LEU A 557 98.97 -10.74 61.09
CA LEU A 557 98.14 -11.21 60.00
C LEU A 557 97.29 -12.38 60.48
N SER A 558 95.98 -12.35 60.23
CA SER A 558 95.03 -13.38 60.61
C SER A 558 93.87 -13.45 59.63
N GLU A 559 93.31 -14.64 59.41
CA GLU A 559 92.07 -14.78 58.63
C GLU A 559 90.90 -14.07 59.31
N SER A 560 90.03 -13.43 58.52
CA SER A 560 88.74 -12.97 59.02
C SER A 560 87.85 -14.19 59.28
N GLY A 561 87.41 -14.38 60.53
CA GLY A 561 86.55 -15.51 60.94
C GLY A 561 85.13 -15.53 60.35
N GLN A 562 84.87 -14.78 59.28
CA GLN A 562 83.61 -14.71 58.54
C GLN A 562 83.80 -15.06 57.05
N GLY A 563 84.24 -16.28 56.77
CA GLY A 563 83.86 -17.07 55.58
C GLY A 563 84.34 -16.65 54.18
N GLU A 564 84.76 -15.41 53.94
CA GLU A 564 84.97 -14.87 52.58
C GLU A 564 86.44 -14.56 52.25
N GLY A 565 87.36 -15.49 52.52
CA GLY A 565 88.75 -15.47 52.00
C GLY A 565 89.56 -14.19 52.25
N SER A 566 89.15 -13.40 53.25
CA SER A 566 89.64 -12.05 53.51
C SER A 566 90.54 -12.05 54.73
N LEU A 567 91.73 -11.47 54.60
CA LEU A 567 92.77 -11.46 55.63
C LEU A 567 92.79 -10.10 56.32
N VAL A 568 92.91 -10.09 57.64
CA VAL A 568 93.04 -8.88 58.44
C VAL A 568 94.50 -8.74 58.86
N LEU A 569 95.11 -7.62 58.47
CA LEU A 569 96.45 -7.23 58.91
C LEU A 569 96.32 -6.08 59.91
N GLY A 570 96.39 -6.43 61.20
CA GLY A 570 96.48 -5.46 62.28
C GLY A 570 97.90 -4.94 62.39
N LEU A 571 98.07 -3.63 62.26
CA LEU A 571 99.32 -2.90 62.38
C LEU A 571 99.28 -2.09 63.68
N GLN A 572 100.32 -2.16 64.51
CA GLN A 572 100.32 -1.45 65.78
C GLN A 572 101.62 -0.68 66.08
N ARG A 573 101.47 0.64 66.23
CA ARG A 573 101.78 1.33 67.49
C ARG A 573 100.57 1.07 68.43
N ALA A 574 100.71 0.99 69.75
CA ALA A 574 99.72 0.28 70.60
C ALA A 574 98.46 1.07 71.13
N ALA A 575 97.23 0.80 70.55
CA ALA A 575 95.78 0.91 71.05
C ALA A 575 94.97 2.28 71.17
N ALA A 576 93.60 2.44 71.25
CA ALA A 576 92.35 1.70 70.78
C ALA A 576 90.89 2.21 71.24
N ALA A 577 89.90 2.40 70.30
CA ALA A 577 88.39 2.10 70.31
C ALA A 577 87.29 2.89 71.17
N VAL A 578 85.90 2.90 71.06
CA VAL A 578 84.72 2.57 70.12
C VAL A 578 83.27 2.89 70.75
N ALA A 579 82.14 3.17 69.99
CA ALA A 579 80.64 2.79 70.20
C ALA A 579 79.40 3.78 69.80
N GLU A 580 78.16 3.31 69.31
CA GLU A 580 76.83 3.99 68.78
C GLU A 580 75.42 3.16 68.90
N PRO A 581 74.15 3.23 68.23
CA PRO A 581 73.15 4.14 67.44
C PRO A 581 71.51 4.01 67.64
N ALA A 582 70.50 4.49 66.77
CA ALA A 582 68.92 4.45 66.91
C ALA A 582 67.87 4.69 65.66
N ALA A 583 66.45 4.60 65.72
CA ALA A 583 65.36 4.73 64.59
C ALA A 583 63.73 4.87 64.83
N ASP A 584 62.77 5.02 63.79
CA ASP A 584 61.24 4.60 63.58
C ASP A 584 59.90 5.54 63.26
N LEU A 585 58.76 5.03 62.61
CA LEU A 585 57.19 5.30 62.56
C LEU A 585 56.22 6.06 61.46
N VAL A 586 54.86 5.69 61.23
CA VAL A 586 53.80 6.09 60.12
C VAL A 586 52.16 5.92 60.36
N HIS A 587 51.12 6.49 59.58
CA HIS A 587 49.55 6.25 59.60
C HIS A 587 48.50 6.73 58.41
N ASP A 588 47.08 6.57 58.40
CA ASP A 588 45.99 6.81 57.27
C ASP A 588 44.34 6.78 57.52
N GLY A 589 43.33 7.13 56.59
CA GLY A 589 41.77 6.86 56.58
C GLY A 589 40.62 7.63 55.67
N ALA A 590 39.31 7.14 55.38
CA ALA A 590 38.15 7.77 54.51
C ALA A 590 36.57 7.26 54.47
N GLY A 591 35.49 7.84 53.74
CA GLY A 591 34.00 7.36 53.54
C GLY A 591 32.78 8.11 52.70
N PRO A 592 31.47 7.62 52.44
CA PRO A 592 30.35 8.05 51.42
C PRO A 592 28.70 8.00 51.67
N ALA A 593 27.69 8.36 50.72
CA ALA A 593 26.11 8.32 50.82
C ALA A 593 25.06 8.51 49.54
N GLU A 594 23.64 8.39 49.59
CA GLU A 594 22.53 8.34 48.44
C GLU A 594 20.92 8.76 48.61
N PRO A 595 19.91 8.75 47.59
CA PRO A 595 18.47 9.41 47.50
C PRO A 595 17.08 8.71 46.90
N LEU A 596 15.85 9.38 46.64
CA LEU A 596 14.42 8.83 46.22
C LEU A 596 13.19 9.73 45.55
N ALA A 597 11.93 9.24 45.09
CA ALA A 597 10.68 9.96 44.44
C ALA A 597 9.18 9.28 44.24
N LEU A 598 8.01 9.90 43.72
CA LEU A 598 6.54 9.33 43.48
C LEU A 598 5.34 10.05 42.55
N ASP A 599 3.95 9.76 42.62
CA ASP A 599 2.74 9.79 41.59
C ASP A 599 1.25 10.46 41.83
N VAL A 600 0.21 10.44 40.86
CA VAL A 600 -1.36 10.25 40.91
C VAL A 600 -2.41 10.99 39.89
N GLU A 601 -3.69 10.51 39.65
CA GLU A 601 -4.78 10.94 38.63
C GLU A 601 -6.33 10.95 39.10
N PRO A 602 -7.35 11.62 38.45
CA PRO A 602 -8.84 11.57 38.75
C PRO A 602 -9.90 11.38 37.57
N ALA A 603 -11.24 11.55 37.81
CA ALA A 603 -12.39 10.91 37.07
C ALA A 603 -13.34 11.76 36.13
N ALA A 604 -14.47 11.19 35.63
CA ALA A 604 -15.22 11.58 34.40
C ALA A 604 -16.75 11.92 34.52
N SER A 605 -17.39 12.36 33.41
CA SER A 605 -18.73 12.99 33.34
C SER A 605 -19.73 12.39 32.32
N GLY A 606 -20.96 12.95 32.24
CA GLY A 606 -22.17 12.32 31.68
C GLY A 606 -22.21 11.89 30.20
N ASP A 607 -21.30 12.37 29.34
CA ASP A 607 -21.07 11.80 27.99
C ASP A 607 -20.72 10.30 28.09
N GLU A 608 -20.03 9.91 29.17
CA GLU A 608 -19.67 8.52 29.45
C GLU A 608 -20.89 7.59 29.57
N ALA A 609 -22.06 8.05 29.99
CA ALA A 609 -23.27 7.22 30.02
C ALA A 609 -23.77 6.86 28.60
N LEU A 610 -23.73 7.82 27.67
CA LEU A 610 -24.10 7.58 26.27
C LEU A 610 -23.07 6.65 25.61
N ARG A 611 -21.76 6.91 25.84
CA ARG A 611 -20.68 6.01 25.40
C ARG A 611 -20.81 4.61 25.98
N GLN A 612 -21.17 4.47 27.26
CA GLN A 612 -21.33 3.18 27.93
C GLN A 612 -22.48 2.36 27.33
N SER A 613 -23.59 3.00 26.94
CA SER A 613 -24.68 2.32 26.21
C SER A 613 -24.26 1.83 24.82
N PHE A 614 -23.53 2.64 24.04
CA PHE A 614 -22.96 2.22 22.75
C PHE A 614 -21.93 1.09 22.90
N ARG A 615 -21.07 1.17 23.92
CA ARG A 615 -20.11 0.11 24.28
C ARG A 615 -20.81 -1.20 24.64
N ARG A 616 -22.02 -1.14 25.23
CA ARG A 616 -22.88 -2.32 25.48
C ARG A 616 -23.39 -2.94 24.18
N ALA A 617 -24.04 -2.14 23.33
CA ALA A 617 -24.62 -2.59 22.06
C ALA A 617 -23.58 -3.25 21.13
N LEU A 618 -22.33 -2.79 21.14
CA LEU A 618 -21.23 -3.41 20.39
C LEU A 618 -20.83 -4.79 20.93
N VAL A 619 -20.92 -5.01 22.24
CA VAL A 619 -20.62 -6.32 22.85
C VAL A 619 -21.78 -7.28 22.66
N GLU A 620 -23.01 -6.79 22.83
CA GLU A 620 -24.26 -7.55 22.60
C GLU A 620 -24.35 -8.03 21.14
N LEU A 621 -24.09 -7.15 20.16
CA LEU A 621 -23.99 -7.54 18.75
C LEU A 621 -22.85 -8.56 18.50
N MET A 622 -21.67 -8.39 19.09
CA MET A 622 -20.55 -9.31 18.86
C MET A 622 -20.81 -10.70 19.46
N LEU A 623 -21.54 -10.78 20.59
CA LEU A 623 -21.99 -12.04 21.18
C LEU A 623 -23.04 -12.72 20.31
N ALA A 624 -24.10 -12.00 19.89
CA ALA A 624 -25.13 -12.52 18.99
C ALA A 624 -24.56 -13.03 17.65
N VAL A 625 -23.52 -12.36 17.13
CA VAL A 625 -22.76 -12.80 15.94
C VAL A 625 -22.05 -14.13 16.14
N VAL A 626 -21.37 -14.32 17.28
CA VAL A 626 -20.67 -15.57 17.59
C VAL A 626 -21.67 -16.70 17.82
N GLU A 627 -22.74 -16.45 18.56
CA GLU A 627 -23.76 -17.45 18.83
C GLU A 627 -24.53 -17.87 17.57
N ALA A 628 -24.93 -16.93 16.72
CA ALA A 628 -25.59 -17.24 15.45
C ALA A 628 -24.68 -18.09 14.54
N TRP A 629 -23.38 -17.77 14.48
CA TRP A 629 -22.39 -18.56 13.74
C TRP A 629 -22.16 -19.95 14.32
N GLU A 630 -21.94 -20.07 15.63
CA GLU A 630 -21.66 -21.34 16.31
C GLU A 630 -22.87 -22.29 16.21
N ARG A 631 -24.11 -21.76 16.34
CA ARG A 631 -25.35 -22.52 16.13
C ARG A 631 -25.57 -22.97 14.68
N SER A 632 -25.28 -22.11 13.68
CA SER A 632 -25.61 -22.43 12.27
C SER A 632 -24.52 -23.18 11.52
N THR A 633 -23.26 -23.13 11.97
CA THR A 633 -22.12 -23.76 11.29
C THR A 633 -21.50 -24.92 12.08
N GLY A 634 -21.74 -25.00 13.40
CA GLY A 634 -21.03 -25.91 14.29
C GLY A 634 -19.54 -25.58 14.47
N GLN A 635 -19.07 -24.44 13.98
CA GLN A 635 -17.67 -24.01 14.04
C GLN A 635 -17.50 -22.85 15.02
N GLY A 636 -16.36 -22.78 15.68
CA GLY A 636 -16.11 -21.79 16.72
C GLY A 636 -15.88 -20.36 16.21
N ARG A 637 -15.81 -19.44 17.16
CA ARG A 637 -15.39 -18.04 16.94
C ARG A 637 -14.01 -17.86 16.29
N LEU A 638 -13.14 -18.86 16.29
CA LEU A 638 -11.82 -18.80 15.61
C LEU A 638 -11.98 -18.97 14.11
N GLU A 639 -12.78 -19.95 13.70
CA GLU A 639 -13.15 -20.23 12.32
C GLU A 639 -13.97 -19.07 11.74
N LEU A 640 -14.82 -18.41 12.54
CA LEU A 640 -15.47 -17.14 12.17
C LEU A 640 -14.44 -16.03 11.89
N ALA A 641 -13.42 -15.86 12.73
CA ALA A 641 -12.38 -14.86 12.53
C ALA A 641 -11.60 -15.12 11.23
N GLU A 642 -11.21 -16.38 11.00
CA GLU A 642 -10.45 -16.80 9.81
C GLU A 642 -11.26 -16.70 8.51
N LYS A 643 -12.50 -17.22 8.49
CA LYS A 643 -13.35 -17.21 7.29
C LYS A 643 -13.86 -15.82 6.92
N SER A 644 -14.29 -15.02 7.91
CA SER A 644 -14.72 -13.64 7.66
C SER A 644 -13.56 -12.72 7.27
N ARG A 645 -12.33 -13.03 7.73
CA ARG A 645 -11.12 -12.21 7.61
C ARG A 645 -11.25 -10.79 8.21
N ILE A 646 -12.31 -10.52 8.96
CA ILE A 646 -12.56 -9.25 9.66
C ILE A 646 -11.60 -9.13 10.85
N TRP A 647 -11.32 -10.25 11.52
CA TRP A 647 -10.51 -10.30 12.72
C TRP A 647 -9.24 -11.11 12.49
N ARG A 648 -8.08 -10.51 12.74
CA ARG A 648 -6.79 -11.19 12.58
C ARG A 648 -6.60 -12.26 13.65
N VAL A 649 -6.37 -13.50 13.22
CA VAL A 649 -5.91 -14.60 14.06
C VAL A 649 -4.38 -14.51 14.22
N THR A 650 -3.88 -14.77 15.43
CA THR A 650 -2.47 -14.82 15.80
C THR A 650 -2.14 -16.16 16.48
N VAL A 651 -0.89 -16.60 16.42
CA VAL A 651 -0.39 -17.71 17.25
C VAL A 651 0.21 -17.12 18.51
N ASP A 652 -0.30 -17.54 19.67
CA ASP A 652 0.08 -17.07 20.99
C ASP A 652 0.32 -18.31 21.88
N ASP A 653 1.54 -18.46 22.41
CA ASP A 653 1.96 -19.61 23.25
C ASP A 653 1.61 -20.98 22.62
N GLY A 654 1.81 -21.08 21.30
CA GLY A 654 1.51 -22.28 20.51
C GLY A 654 0.03 -22.51 20.19
N ARG A 655 -0.87 -21.58 20.49
CA ARG A 655 -2.32 -21.69 20.23
C ARG A 655 -2.84 -20.55 19.36
N LEU A 656 -3.76 -20.85 18.44
CA LEU A 656 -4.43 -19.84 17.64
C LEU A 656 -5.40 -19.01 18.52
N ARG A 657 -5.39 -17.68 18.34
CA ARG A 657 -6.28 -16.74 19.04
C ARG A 657 -6.69 -15.58 18.13
N ALA A 658 -7.94 -15.15 18.23
CA ALA A 658 -8.42 -13.91 17.62
C ALA A 658 -8.35 -12.75 18.63
N ARG A 659 -7.16 -12.41 19.16
CA ARG A 659 -6.99 -11.45 20.28
C ARG A 659 -7.75 -10.12 20.12
N ALA A 660 -7.90 -9.64 18.88
CA ALA A 660 -8.65 -8.42 18.58
C ALA A 660 -10.16 -8.59 18.80
N MET A 661 -10.73 -9.73 18.41
CA MET A 661 -12.15 -10.08 18.49
C MET A 661 -12.59 -10.44 19.91
N GLU A 662 -11.76 -11.20 20.65
CA GLU A 662 -12.06 -11.63 22.03
C GLU A 662 -12.27 -10.44 22.98
N ARG A 663 -11.76 -9.25 22.64
CA ARG A 663 -11.96 -8.00 23.37
C ARG A 663 -13.34 -7.38 23.18
N TYR A 664 -14.08 -7.75 22.14
CA TYR A 664 -15.45 -7.28 21.88
C TYR A 664 -16.50 -8.23 22.47
N LEU A 665 -16.09 -9.38 23.04
CA LEU A 665 -16.96 -10.30 23.77
C LEU A 665 -17.11 -9.94 25.26
N SER A 666 -16.55 -8.81 25.71
CA SER A 666 -16.65 -8.37 27.11
C SER A 666 -16.44 -6.85 27.26
N LEU A 667 -17.38 -6.19 27.93
CA LEU A 667 -17.41 -4.73 28.12
C LEU A 667 -16.16 -4.18 28.83
N SER A 668 -15.54 -4.96 29.71
CA SER A 668 -14.31 -4.61 30.44
C SER A 668 -13.04 -4.73 29.60
N LYS A 669 -13.05 -5.50 28.51
CA LYS A 669 -11.90 -5.72 27.61
C LYS A 669 -11.96 -4.86 26.34
N LEU A 670 -13.14 -4.31 26.05
CA LEU A 670 -13.45 -3.48 24.90
C LEU A 670 -12.56 -2.21 24.85
N PRO A 671 -11.81 -1.95 23.76
CA PRO A 671 -10.92 -0.78 23.66
C PRO A 671 -11.63 0.55 23.94
N ARG A 672 -10.92 1.57 24.49
CA ARG A 672 -11.48 2.92 24.72
C ARG A 672 -12.08 3.51 23.43
N GLN A 673 -11.43 3.32 22.28
CA GLN A 673 -11.97 3.59 20.93
C GLN A 673 -12.31 2.26 20.23
N PRO A 674 -13.59 1.83 20.16
CA PRO A 674 -13.97 0.55 19.58
C PRO A 674 -14.14 0.60 18.05
N ARG A 675 -13.73 -0.46 17.35
CA ARG A 675 -13.87 -0.65 15.90
C ARG A 675 -15.27 -1.09 15.50
N TRP A 676 -16.26 -0.25 15.77
CA TRP A 676 -17.69 -0.54 15.53
C TRP A 676 -18.01 -0.97 14.08
N ARG A 677 -17.26 -0.48 13.08
CA ARG A 677 -17.39 -0.86 11.66
C ARG A 677 -16.96 -2.31 11.37
N ASP A 678 -16.17 -2.92 12.24
CA ASP A 678 -15.72 -4.31 12.11
C ASP A 678 -16.72 -5.25 12.81
N VAL A 679 -17.29 -4.81 13.94
CA VAL A 679 -18.43 -5.48 14.60
C VAL A 679 -19.65 -5.53 13.68
N LEU A 680 -20.06 -4.39 13.08
CA LEU A 680 -21.16 -4.35 12.10
C LEU A 680 -20.90 -5.24 10.88
N ARG A 681 -19.67 -5.26 10.35
CA ARG A 681 -19.30 -6.17 9.26
C ARG A 681 -19.40 -7.64 9.67
N SER A 682 -19.15 -7.96 10.94
CA SER A 682 -19.32 -9.32 11.47
C SER A 682 -20.80 -9.71 11.54
N GLY A 683 -21.68 -8.76 11.92
CA GLY A 683 -23.13 -8.88 11.82
C GLY A 683 -23.61 -9.21 10.40
N TYR A 684 -23.24 -8.36 9.43
CA TYR A 684 -23.63 -8.57 8.03
C TYR A 684 -23.02 -9.82 7.40
N TYR A 685 -21.82 -10.24 7.81
CA TYR A 685 -21.21 -11.48 7.34
C TYR A 685 -22.04 -12.70 7.74
N VAL A 686 -22.42 -12.81 9.03
CA VAL A 686 -23.24 -13.93 9.51
C VAL A 686 -24.67 -13.87 8.97
N LEU A 687 -25.26 -12.68 8.79
CA LEU A 687 -26.58 -12.53 8.14
C LEU A 687 -26.59 -12.93 6.65
N ALA A 688 -25.45 -12.90 5.96
CA ALA A 688 -25.34 -13.18 4.53
C ALA A 688 -24.86 -14.62 4.22
N GLU A 689 -23.90 -15.14 4.98
CA GLU A 689 -23.22 -16.40 4.69
C GLU A 689 -23.81 -17.60 5.46
N CYS A 690 -24.69 -17.37 6.45
CA CYS A 690 -25.27 -18.44 7.27
C CYS A 690 -26.78 -18.64 7.02
N ALA A 691 -27.19 -19.91 6.96
CA ALA A 691 -28.60 -20.31 6.92
C ALA A 691 -29.25 -20.18 8.31
N LEU A 692 -29.49 -18.96 8.76
CA LEU A 692 -30.10 -18.66 10.05
C LEU A 692 -31.62 -18.90 10.05
N GLU A 693 -32.13 -19.49 11.13
CA GLU A 693 -33.56 -19.47 11.47
C GLU A 693 -34.09 -18.03 11.56
N GLU A 694 -35.37 -17.82 11.24
CA GLU A 694 -35.96 -16.48 11.16
C GLU A 694 -35.96 -15.72 12.51
N THR A 695 -36.08 -16.47 13.61
CA THR A 695 -35.95 -15.97 14.99
C THR A 695 -34.56 -15.38 15.25
N VAL A 696 -33.51 -16.16 14.97
CA VAL A 696 -32.09 -15.78 15.14
C VAL A 696 -31.70 -14.67 14.16
N ARG A 697 -32.19 -14.73 12.92
CA ARG A 697 -32.02 -13.70 11.88
C ARG A 697 -32.59 -12.35 12.34
N GLY A 698 -33.85 -12.35 12.82
CA GLY A 698 -34.50 -11.15 13.35
C GLY A 698 -33.81 -10.60 14.60
N GLU A 699 -33.35 -11.47 15.49
CA GLU A 699 -32.56 -11.08 16.68
C GLU A 699 -31.23 -10.41 16.32
N LEU A 700 -30.46 -11.02 15.41
CA LEU A 700 -29.19 -10.48 14.95
C LEU A 700 -29.38 -9.14 14.22
N GLN A 701 -30.45 -9.01 13.43
CA GLN A 701 -30.82 -7.74 12.79
C GLN A 701 -31.17 -6.64 13.80
N ARG A 702 -31.92 -6.94 14.88
CA ARG A 702 -32.18 -5.96 15.97
C ARG A 702 -30.89 -5.42 16.59
N HIS A 703 -29.89 -6.28 16.82
CA HIS A 703 -28.60 -5.87 17.37
C HIS A 703 -27.79 -5.00 16.38
N VAL A 704 -27.84 -5.29 15.08
CA VAL A 704 -27.26 -4.44 14.02
C VAL A 704 -27.92 -3.06 14.02
N ASP A 705 -29.25 -3.00 14.09
CA ASP A 705 -29.99 -1.73 14.08
C ASP A 705 -29.76 -0.88 15.34
N ALA A 706 -29.60 -1.51 16.52
CA ALA A 706 -29.24 -0.83 17.75
C ALA A 706 -27.88 -0.10 17.65
N VAL A 707 -26.86 -0.76 17.08
CA VAL A 707 -25.55 -0.15 16.82
C VAL A 707 -25.66 0.98 15.77
N LEU A 708 -26.48 0.79 14.73
CA LEU A 708 -26.72 1.83 13.71
C LEU A 708 -27.54 3.02 14.20
N ALA A 709 -28.37 2.87 15.24
CA ALA A 709 -29.14 3.97 15.83
C ALA A 709 -28.22 5.01 16.48
N TYR A 710 -27.16 4.56 17.16
CA TYR A 710 -26.12 5.45 17.69
C TYR A 710 -25.38 6.20 16.58
N THR A 711 -24.96 5.51 15.52
CA THR A 711 -24.23 6.15 14.41
C THR A 711 -25.07 7.16 13.64
N ARG A 712 -26.41 7.01 13.63
CA ARG A 712 -27.34 7.97 13.04
C ARG A 712 -27.55 9.23 13.90
N ARG A 713 -27.49 9.10 15.24
CA ARG A 713 -27.57 10.26 16.16
C ARG A 713 -26.29 11.11 16.15
N ASN A 714 -25.11 10.48 16.12
CA ASN A 714 -23.83 11.19 16.01
C ASN A 714 -23.48 11.64 14.56
N ALA A 715 -24.47 11.67 13.66
CA ALA A 715 -24.35 12.24 12.31
C ALA A 715 -25.27 13.46 12.10
N LEU A 716 -25.88 13.95 13.19
CA LEU A 716 -26.78 15.11 13.25
C LEU A 716 -26.29 16.16 14.27
N VAL A 717 -25.00 16.07 14.63
CA VAL A 717 -24.21 17.00 15.47
C VAL A 717 -22.86 17.18 14.77
#